data_AF-A0A5P3A8I5-F1
#
_entry.id   AF-A0A5P3A8I5-F1
#
_cell.length_a   1.000
_cell.length_b   1.000
_cell.length_c   1.000
_cell.angle_alpha   90.00
_cell.angle_beta   90.00
_cell.angle_gamma   90.00
#
_symmetry.space_group_name_H-M   'P 1'
#
loop_
_entity.id
_entity.type
_entity.pdbx_description
1 polymer ?
#
loop_
_entity_poly.entity_id
_entity_poly.type
_entity_poly.pdbx_seq_one_letter_code
_entity_poly.pdbx_strand_id
1 'polypeptide(L)'
;MERISIVWIVPLAALIVVLVIAWRSYAERGPVIEISFENAAGVKEGSTELRYRDVAIGLVEEVSFTEGLGRVLVSVRVDKDVAPFIDDEARFWVVRPQVTTQGVSGLNTVLSGVYIEGLWDDQPAGHVGRFEGLPDAPLERQGQDGLKLTLRASGRASLIENTPILYRGVTVGRVGKPSITEDGSSAQAEAMIFEPHDRLVTSSTRFWDTSGFSFSLGPNGAALDFSSVASLVAGGVTFETMVSGGEPVEPDSTFTVYPEESAARTSLFAADEGETLTLAVVFRENVGGLTADAPVELNGLKIGEVSALNGLIDPERFGDNRVRLVVSLSIRVGRLGLEDGSGAEDALEYFRERVEGGLRARLTSASILTGGLKVELVDEPEAQPAALVQGEQDTYYLPTTENDIADVSATAQGVFKRINDLPIEEVMVSATELFQEARALIASEEVKGVPENLNSLLGDARKVVGSDEVQALPGRLDALIAELDKTVTQFNEAALAEKLTTAVDNAANAAEGVSSAVEGVPELVERLNAVAAKAETVEIQEMADELTGLIQTTDALLASDDAKALPGKLNGALSELSAILAQLREGGVVENATAALDSASEAADTFAEAGRGLPDLIADARRVLSQARSTLEGYRADNGLGRDARDALTEIQKAAKAVASLARAIERNPNSLLTGR
;
A
#
# COMPACT_ATOMS: atom_id res chain seq x y z
N MET A 1 -20.65 -53.76 85.57
CA MET A 1 -21.01 -52.80 84.51
C MET A 1 -20.85 -51.42 85.09
N GLU A 2 -19.63 -50.89 85.03
CA GLU A 2 -19.31 -49.54 85.51
C GLU A 2 -20.07 -48.51 84.70
N ARG A 3 -20.64 -47.53 85.40
CA ARG A 3 -21.44 -46.46 84.83
C ARG A 3 -20.52 -45.57 83.99
N ILE A 4 -20.67 -45.61 82.67
CA ILE A 4 -20.07 -44.61 81.79
C ILE A 4 -20.52 -43.24 82.31
N SER A 5 -19.55 -42.44 82.76
CA SER A 5 -19.82 -41.12 83.32
C SER A 5 -20.45 -40.24 82.25
N ILE A 6 -21.65 -39.72 82.52
CA ILE A 6 -22.40 -38.77 81.68
C ILE A 6 -21.54 -37.55 81.26
N VAL A 7 -20.49 -37.25 82.04
CA VAL A 7 -19.53 -36.16 81.77
C VAL A 7 -18.75 -36.37 80.45
N TRP A 8 -18.56 -37.62 80.00
CA TRP A 8 -17.84 -37.92 78.75
C TRP A 8 -18.71 -37.90 77.49
N ILE A 9 -20.03 -37.77 77.63
CA ILE A 9 -20.96 -37.73 76.48
C ILE A 9 -20.79 -36.42 75.70
N VAL A 10 -20.58 -35.29 76.39
CA VAL A 10 -20.46 -33.97 75.74
C VAL A 10 -19.20 -33.85 74.86
N PRO A 11 -17.98 -34.23 75.32
CA PRO A 11 -16.78 -34.22 74.47
C PRO A 11 -16.88 -35.19 73.28
N LEU A 12 -17.48 -36.37 73.47
CA LEU A 12 -17.65 -37.35 72.39
C LEU A 12 -18.63 -36.84 71.32
N ALA A 13 -19.75 -36.23 71.74
CA ALA A 13 -20.69 -35.60 70.83
C ALA A 13 -20.03 -34.45 70.04
N ALA A 14 -19.21 -33.61 70.70
CA ALA A 14 -18.44 -32.57 70.04
C ALA A 14 -17.44 -33.13 69.01
N LEU A 15 -16.73 -34.21 69.34
CA LEU A 15 -15.82 -34.89 68.42
C LEU A 15 -16.56 -35.43 67.18
N ILE A 16 -17.73 -36.04 67.37
CA ILE A 16 -18.55 -36.54 66.26
C ILE A 16 -19.00 -35.39 65.36
N VAL A 17 -19.44 -34.26 65.93
CA VAL A 17 -19.82 -33.08 65.14
C VAL A 17 -18.62 -32.55 64.34
N VAL A 18 -17.44 -32.46 64.94
CA VAL A 18 -16.20 -32.05 64.25
C VAL A 18 -15.86 -33.02 63.12
N LEU A 19 -15.93 -34.34 63.36
CA LEU A 19 -15.69 -35.36 62.34
C LEU A 19 -16.71 -35.28 61.20
N VAL A 20 -17.99 -35.03 61.50
CA VAL A 20 -19.04 -34.87 60.49
C VAL A 20 -18.82 -33.60 59.67
N ILE A 21 -18.46 -32.48 60.31
CA ILE A 21 -18.13 -31.23 59.60
C ILE A 21 -16.88 -31.42 58.72
N ALA A 22 -15.84 -32.08 59.24
CA ALA A 22 -14.62 -32.37 58.49
C ALA A 22 -14.89 -33.29 57.30
N TRP A 23 -15.68 -34.37 57.50
CA TRP A 23 -16.08 -35.26 56.43
C TRP A 23 -16.92 -34.55 55.38
N ARG A 24 -17.92 -33.75 55.81
CA ARG A 24 -18.77 -33.00 54.90
C ARG A 24 -17.95 -31.99 54.09
N SER A 25 -17.06 -31.25 54.75
CA SER A 25 -16.12 -30.33 54.09
C SER A 25 -15.18 -31.04 53.12
N TYR A 26 -14.81 -32.30 53.37
CA TYR A 26 -14.00 -33.10 52.45
C TYR A 26 -14.82 -33.64 51.28
N ALA A 27 -16.03 -34.16 51.53
CA ALA A 27 -16.92 -34.75 50.53
C ALA A 27 -17.59 -33.73 49.59
N GLU A 28 -17.69 -32.47 50.03
CA GLU A 28 -18.16 -31.34 49.23
C GLU A 28 -17.06 -30.76 48.32
N ARG A 29 -15.78 -31.10 48.52
CA ARG A 29 -14.70 -30.70 47.60
C ARG A 29 -14.85 -31.45 46.28
N GLY A 30 -14.67 -30.75 45.17
CA GLY A 30 -14.54 -31.40 43.87
C GLY A 30 -13.16 -32.05 43.69
N PRO A 31 -13.03 -32.86 42.62
CA PRO A 31 -11.81 -33.62 42.34
C PRO A 31 -10.64 -32.71 41.93
N VAL A 32 -9.43 -33.27 42.05
CA VAL A 32 -8.20 -32.61 41.59
C VAL A 32 -7.81 -33.22 40.26
N ILE A 33 -7.56 -32.36 39.26
CA ILE A 33 -6.99 -32.74 37.98
C ILE A 33 -5.53 -32.29 37.91
N GLU A 34 -4.71 -33.08 37.25
CA GLU A 34 -3.30 -32.79 36.99
C GLU A 34 -3.13 -32.38 35.52
N ILE A 35 -2.65 -31.17 35.26
CA ILE A 35 -2.40 -30.67 33.90
C ILE A 35 -0.90 -30.48 33.71
N SER A 36 -0.32 -31.14 32.70
CA SER A 36 1.10 -31.03 32.38
C SER A 36 1.34 -29.99 31.29
N PHE A 37 2.04 -28.91 31.62
CA PHE A 37 2.44 -27.87 30.66
C PHE A 37 3.95 -27.92 30.40
N GLU A 38 4.37 -27.58 29.18
CA GLU A 38 5.78 -27.30 28.91
C GLU A 38 6.24 -26.03 29.65
N ASN A 39 5.36 -25.03 29.73
CA ASN A 39 5.63 -23.76 30.39
C ASN A 39 4.38 -23.23 31.09
N ALA A 40 4.43 -23.08 32.41
CA ALA A 40 3.37 -22.53 33.24
C ALA A 40 3.75 -21.15 33.83
N ALA A 41 4.54 -20.35 33.11
CA ALA A 41 4.99 -19.04 33.59
C ALA A 41 3.82 -18.16 34.04
N GLY A 42 3.92 -17.66 35.28
CA GLY A 42 2.91 -16.81 35.91
C GLY A 42 1.85 -17.57 36.71
N VAL A 43 1.69 -18.88 36.50
CA VAL A 43 0.74 -19.71 37.26
C VAL A 43 1.22 -19.80 38.71
N LYS A 44 0.31 -19.53 39.66
CA LYS A 44 0.61 -19.51 41.10
C LYS A 44 -0.40 -20.34 41.87
N GLU A 45 0.13 -21.14 42.78
CA GLU A 45 -0.63 -21.85 43.81
C GLU A 45 -1.54 -20.89 44.60
N GLY A 46 -2.80 -21.30 44.79
CA GLY A 46 -3.80 -20.59 45.58
C GLY A 46 -4.39 -19.33 44.95
N SER A 47 -3.86 -18.86 43.81
CA SER A 47 -4.28 -17.62 43.16
C SER A 47 -4.72 -17.79 41.71
N THR A 48 -4.18 -18.77 40.99
CA THR A 48 -4.55 -19.01 39.60
C THR A 48 -5.84 -19.83 39.52
N GLU A 49 -6.81 -19.32 38.77
CA GLU A 49 -8.11 -19.96 38.55
C GLU A 49 -8.09 -20.81 37.28
N LEU A 50 -8.88 -21.88 37.28
CA LEU A 50 -9.33 -22.57 36.08
C LEU A 50 -10.68 -21.99 35.65
N ARG A 51 -10.79 -21.63 34.38
CA ARG A 51 -11.99 -20.99 33.81
C ARG A 51 -12.57 -21.79 32.66
N TYR A 52 -13.90 -21.75 32.57
CA TYR A 52 -14.71 -22.24 31.46
C TYR A 52 -15.71 -21.15 31.08
N ARG A 53 -15.75 -20.75 29.80
CA ARG A 53 -16.59 -19.63 29.32
C ARG A 53 -16.45 -18.36 30.17
N ASP A 54 -15.20 -17.96 30.49
CA ASP A 54 -14.86 -16.84 31.40
C ASP A 54 -15.36 -16.97 32.86
N VAL A 55 -15.92 -18.12 33.26
CA VAL A 55 -16.37 -18.37 34.64
C VAL A 55 -15.33 -19.21 35.38
N ALA A 56 -14.95 -18.78 36.58
CA ALA A 56 -14.06 -19.55 37.46
C ALA A 56 -14.78 -20.81 37.98
N ILE A 57 -14.19 -21.97 37.70
CA ILE A 57 -14.74 -23.30 38.02
C ILE A 57 -13.71 -24.17 38.78
N GLY A 58 -12.59 -23.59 39.17
CA GLY A 58 -11.52 -24.30 39.88
C GLY A 58 -10.37 -23.39 40.27
N LEU A 59 -9.50 -23.90 41.13
CA LEU A 59 -8.34 -23.18 41.67
C LEU A 59 -7.10 -24.08 41.67
N VAL A 60 -5.96 -23.52 41.29
CA VAL A 60 -4.66 -24.20 41.34
C VAL A 60 -4.27 -24.43 42.80
N GLU A 61 -4.09 -25.69 43.18
CA GLU A 61 -3.66 -26.13 44.52
C GLU A 61 -2.17 -26.34 44.64
N GLU A 62 -1.50 -26.74 43.55
CA GLU A 62 -0.07 -27.04 43.59
C GLU A 62 0.54 -26.83 42.20
N VAL A 63 1.77 -26.31 42.18
CA VAL A 63 2.59 -26.21 40.97
C VAL A 63 3.93 -26.90 41.26
N SER A 64 4.18 -28.02 40.59
CA SER A 64 5.40 -28.81 40.75
C SER A 64 6.04 -29.11 39.41
N PHE A 65 7.21 -29.74 39.40
CA PHE A 65 7.85 -30.23 38.19
C PHE A 65 7.75 -31.75 38.13
N THR A 66 7.69 -32.28 36.91
CA THR A 66 7.89 -33.72 36.67
C THR A 66 9.28 -34.18 37.15
N GLU A 67 9.47 -35.48 37.41
CA GLU A 67 10.73 -36.03 37.94
C GLU A 67 11.97 -35.68 37.10
N GLY A 68 11.78 -35.44 35.79
CA GLY A 68 12.84 -35.02 34.86
C GLY A 68 12.98 -33.50 34.67
N LEU A 69 12.20 -32.68 35.40
CA LEU A 69 12.14 -31.21 35.30
C LEU A 69 11.74 -30.65 33.92
N GLY A 70 11.39 -31.49 32.95
CA GLY A 70 11.08 -31.07 31.57
C GLY A 70 9.68 -30.48 31.39
N ARG A 71 8.76 -30.73 32.33
CA ARG A 71 7.38 -30.22 32.31
C ARG A 71 6.94 -29.78 33.70
N VAL A 72 6.06 -28.79 33.74
CA VAL A 72 5.40 -28.30 34.96
C VAL A 72 4.08 -29.06 35.14
N LEU A 73 3.88 -29.65 36.30
CA LEU A 73 2.64 -30.31 36.71
C LEU A 73 1.82 -29.34 37.56
N VAL A 74 0.61 -29.02 37.11
CA VAL A 74 -0.30 -28.12 37.80
C VAL A 74 -1.50 -28.91 38.31
N SER A 75 -1.65 -28.98 39.62
CA SER A 75 -2.79 -29.63 40.27
C SER A 75 -3.89 -28.59 40.48
N VAL A 76 -5.06 -28.82 39.87
CA VAL A 76 -6.21 -27.91 39.94
C VAL A 76 -7.37 -28.62 40.61
N ARG A 77 -7.91 -28.02 41.68
CA ARG A 77 -9.18 -28.48 42.25
C ARG A 77 -10.32 -27.88 41.46
N VAL A 78 -11.11 -28.74 40.84
CA VAL A 78 -12.27 -28.37 40.02
C VAL A 78 -13.54 -28.43 40.85
N ASP A 79 -14.54 -27.62 40.52
CA ASP A 79 -15.88 -27.70 41.08
C ASP A 79 -16.54 -29.05 40.78
N LYS A 80 -17.21 -29.60 41.80
CA LYS A 80 -17.81 -30.94 41.75
C LYS A 80 -18.89 -31.08 40.68
N ASP A 81 -19.61 -29.99 40.40
CA ASP A 81 -20.70 -29.96 39.42
C ASP A 81 -20.18 -29.95 37.97
N VAL A 82 -18.94 -29.50 37.76
CA VAL A 82 -18.31 -29.42 36.43
C VAL A 82 -17.46 -30.65 36.12
N ALA A 83 -16.91 -31.30 37.14
CA ALA A 83 -16.05 -32.47 36.97
C ALA A 83 -16.59 -33.60 36.05
N PRO A 84 -17.90 -33.92 36.00
CA PRO A 84 -18.43 -34.94 35.09
C PRO A 84 -18.36 -34.61 33.60
N PHE A 85 -18.11 -33.35 33.24
CA PHE A 85 -17.99 -32.86 31.86
C PHE A 85 -16.53 -32.76 31.40
N ILE A 86 -15.57 -33.00 32.29
CA ILE A 86 -14.14 -32.96 31.97
C ILE A 86 -13.67 -34.39 31.65
N ASP A 87 -13.89 -34.79 30.42
CA ASP A 87 -13.49 -36.07 29.84
C ASP A 87 -12.11 -35.98 29.15
N ASP A 88 -11.73 -36.99 28.36
CA ASP A 88 -10.46 -37.04 27.63
C ASP A 88 -10.34 -36.08 26.45
N GLU A 89 -11.44 -35.48 25.99
CA GLU A 89 -11.44 -34.45 24.94
C GLU A 89 -11.20 -33.04 25.49
N ALA A 90 -11.20 -32.89 26.83
CA ALA A 90 -10.94 -31.63 27.50
C ALA A 90 -9.52 -31.11 27.21
N ARG A 91 -9.44 -29.90 26.66
CA ARG A 91 -8.20 -29.20 26.33
C ARG A 91 -7.97 -28.03 27.26
N PHE A 92 -6.74 -27.82 27.71
CA PHE A 92 -6.38 -26.75 28.65
C PHE A 92 -5.20 -25.93 28.14
N TRP A 93 -5.22 -24.60 28.31
CA TRP A 93 -4.09 -23.72 28.00
C TRP A 93 -3.97 -22.59 29.03
N VAL A 94 -2.78 -22.00 29.12
CA VAL A 94 -2.51 -20.86 30.03
C VAL A 94 -2.72 -19.55 29.28
N VAL A 95 -3.70 -18.75 29.70
CA VAL A 95 -3.97 -17.42 29.13
C VAL A 95 -3.07 -16.38 29.77
N ARG A 96 -2.32 -15.66 28.93
CA ARG A 96 -1.29 -14.69 29.32
C ARG A 96 -1.49 -13.38 28.56
N PRO A 97 -1.01 -12.24 29.08
CA PRO A 97 -1.05 -11.00 28.34
C PRO A 97 -0.05 -11.09 27.18
N GLN A 98 -0.51 -10.83 25.96
CA GLN A 98 0.35 -10.82 24.79
C GLN A 98 0.27 -9.45 24.12
N VAL A 99 1.45 -8.92 23.78
CA VAL A 99 1.60 -7.71 22.98
C VAL A 99 2.05 -8.15 21.60
N THR A 100 1.19 -7.91 20.61
CA THR A 100 1.49 -8.21 19.21
C THR A 100 1.52 -6.90 18.42
N THR A 101 2.07 -6.94 17.22
CA THR A 101 2.01 -5.82 16.26
C THR A 101 0.58 -5.46 15.86
N GLN A 102 -0.38 -6.38 16.04
CA GLN A 102 -1.80 -6.21 15.72
C GLN A 102 -2.66 -5.74 16.90
N GLY A 103 -2.10 -5.65 18.11
CA GLY A 103 -2.81 -5.19 19.30
C GLY A 103 -2.41 -5.91 20.58
N VAL A 104 -3.13 -5.60 21.66
CA VAL A 104 -2.89 -6.18 22.99
C VAL A 104 -4.03 -7.12 23.35
N SER A 105 -3.73 -8.40 23.58
CA SER A 105 -4.68 -9.41 24.06
C SER A 105 -4.40 -9.75 25.52
N GLY A 106 -5.43 -10.25 26.21
CA GLY A 106 -5.28 -10.66 27.61
C GLY A 106 -5.08 -9.51 28.60
N LEU A 107 -5.50 -8.27 28.29
CA LEU A 107 -5.38 -7.11 29.19
C LEU A 107 -5.98 -7.35 30.59
N ASN A 108 -7.03 -8.16 30.70
CA ASN A 108 -7.61 -8.55 31.98
C ASN A 108 -6.57 -9.22 32.90
N THR A 109 -5.63 -9.97 32.33
CA THR A 109 -4.56 -10.67 33.08
C THR A 109 -3.49 -9.73 33.62
N VAL A 110 -3.41 -8.49 33.14
CA VAL A 110 -2.48 -7.49 33.68
C VAL A 110 -2.85 -7.12 35.12
N LEU A 111 -4.15 -7.12 35.42
CA LEU A 111 -4.67 -6.84 36.77
C LEU A 111 -5.01 -8.12 37.55
N SER A 112 -5.62 -9.12 36.90
CA SER A 112 -6.08 -10.35 37.57
C SER A 112 -5.03 -11.45 37.67
N GLY A 113 -3.90 -11.32 36.96
CA GLY A 113 -2.93 -12.40 36.78
C GLY A 113 -3.34 -13.40 35.69
N VAL A 114 -2.44 -14.34 35.39
CA VAL A 114 -2.68 -15.42 34.41
C VAL A 114 -3.69 -16.42 34.96
N TYR A 115 -4.48 -17.01 34.06
CA TYR A 115 -5.44 -18.06 34.39
C TYR A 115 -5.31 -19.24 33.42
N ILE A 116 -5.84 -20.38 33.82
CA ILE A 116 -5.95 -21.56 32.96
C ILE A 116 -7.35 -21.55 32.37
N GLU A 117 -7.46 -21.71 31.06
CA GLU A 117 -8.74 -21.87 30.38
C GLU A 117 -8.87 -23.31 29.89
N GLY A 118 -10.07 -23.86 29.98
CA GLY A 118 -10.34 -25.21 29.50
C GLY A 118 -11.56 -25.26 28.58
N LEU A 119 -11.51 -26.14 27.59
CA LEU A 119 -12.51 -26.34 26.53
C LEU A 119 -12.93 -27.81 26.49
N TRP A 120 -14.24 -28.05 26.56
CA TRP A 120 -14.93 -29.35 26.43
C TRP A 120 -16.39 -29.08 26.01
N ASP A 121 -17.12 -30.14 25.64
CA ASP A 121 -18.51 -30.06 25.20
C ASP A 121 -19.50 -29.93 26.39
N ASP A 122 -20.81 -30.04 26.13
CA ASP A 122 -21.83 -30.00 27.19
C ASP A 122 -22.36 -31.40 27.57
N GLN A 123 -21.67 -32.47 27.14
CA GLN A 123 -22.08 -33.85 27.36
C GLN A 123 -21.26 -34.49 28.48
N PRO A 124 -21.90 -35.04 29.54
CA PRO A 124 -21.16 -35.70 30.59
C PRO A 124 -20.69 -37.09 30.11
N ALA A 125 -19.42 -37.19 29.69
CA ALA A 125 -18.82 -38.44 29.22
C ALA A 125 -17.91 -39.12 30.26
N GLY A 126 -17.77 -38.54 31.46
CA GLY A 126 -16.95 -39.08 32.54
C GLY A 126 -15.91 -38.08 33.03
N HIS A 127 -15.10 -38.50 34.00
CA HIS A 127 -14.06 -37.66 34.57
C HIS A 127 -12.69 -38.27 34.35
N VAL A 128 -11.81 -37.52 33.70
CA VAL A 128 -10.39 -37.83 33.56
C VAL A 128 -9.59 -36.92 34.49
N GLY A 129 -8.60 -37.50 35.18
CA GLY A 129 -7.81 -36.78 36.20
C GLY A 129 -6.47 -36.23 35.70
N ARG A 130 -6.06 -36.53 34.47
CA ARG A 130 -4.74 -36.17 33.94
C ARG A 130 -4.84 -35.67 32.51
N PHE A 131 -4.21 -34.52 32.25
CA PHE A 131 -4.28 -33.82 30.98
C PHE A 131 -2.91 -33.33 30.53
N GLU A 132 -2.75 -33.25 29.21
CA GLU A 132 -1.66 -32.51 28.59
C GLU A 132 -2.15 -31.12 28.22
N GLY A 133 -1.46 -30.10 28.75
CA GLY A 133 -1.77 -28.71 28.48
C GLY A 133 -1.22 -28.27 27.13
N LEU A 134 -2.05 -27.58 26.36
CA LEU A 134 -1.68 -26.98 25.09
C LEU A 134 -0.74 -25.78 25.30
N PRO A 135 0.25 -25.60 24.41
CA PRO A 135 1.18 -24.46 24.49
C PRO A 135 0.49 -23.12 24.20
N ASP A 136 -0.46 -23.14 23.26
CA ASP A 136 -1.21 -21.99 22.75
C ASP A 136 -2.72 -22.29 22.77
N ALA A 137 -3.55 -21.25 22.69
CA ALA A 137 -4.99 -21.42 22.61
C ALA A 137 -5.40 -22.11 21.30
N PRO A 138 -6.34 -23.06 21.32
CA PRO A 138 -6.87 -23.66 20.10
C PRO A 138 -7.58 -22.60 19.24
N LEU A 139 -7.62 -22.83 17.92
CA LEU A 139 -8.33 -21.94 16.99
C LEU A 139 -9.84 -21.97 17.19
N GLU A 140 -10.34 -23.15 17.57
CA GLU A 140 -11.69 -23.37 18.05
C GLU A 140 -11.89 -22.55 19.32
N ARG A 141 -12.80 -21.59 19.25
CA ARG A 141 -13.28 -20.89 20.43
C ARG A 141 -14.58 -21.50 20.88
N GLN A 142 -14.82 -21.44 22.18
CA GLN A 142 -16.03 -21.99 22.79
C GLN A 142 -17.28 -21.36 22.15
N GLY A 143 -18.14 -22.20 21.58
CA GLY A 143 -19.39 -21.77 20.91
C GLY A 143 -19.22 -21.13 19.53
N GLN A 144 -18.05 -21.29 18.90
CA GLN A 144 -17.78 -20.86 17.53
C GLN A 144 -17.32 -22.07 16.69
N ASP A 145 -18.26 -22.96 16.40
CA ASP A 145 -18.07 -24.02 15.42
C ASP A 145 -17.91 -23.40 14.01
N GLY A 146 -17.29 -24.15 13.10
CA GLY A 146 -17.00 -23.63 11.78
C GLY A 146 -16.27 -24.59 10.86
N LEU A 147 -16.12 -24.16 9.61
CA LEU A 147 -15.35 -24.87 8.60
C LEU A 147 -13.86 -24.63 8.84
N LYS A 148 -13.14 -25.70 9.18
CA LYS A 148 -11.68 -25.72 9.25
C LYS A 148 -11.10 -25.84 7.84
N LEU A 149 -10.13 -25.00 7.52
CA LEU A 149 -9.44 -24.92 6.23
C LEU A 149 -7.93 -24.83 6.46
N THR A 150 -7.14 -25.18 5.43
CA THR A 150 -5.71 -24.86 5.39
C THR A 150 -5.47 -23.75 4.38
N LEU A 151 -4.93 -22.62 4.82
CA LEU A 151 -4.54 -21.52 3.94
C LEU A 151 -3.05 -21.59 3.63
N ARG A 152 -2.69 -21.58 2.35
CA ARG A 152 -1.30 -21.55 1.87
C ARG A 152 -1.00 -20.21 1.21
N ALA A 153 0.06 -19.54 1.65
CA ALA A 153 0.52 -18.30 1.06
C ALA A 153 1.12 -18.52 -0.32
N SER A 154 0.79 -17.67 -1.29
CA SER A 154 1.45 -17.60 -2.59
C SER A 154 2.19 -16.28 -2.78
N GLY A 155 3.39 -16.34 -3.35
CA GLY A 155 4.20 -15.17 -3.68
C GLY A 155 4.52 -14.32 -2.44
N ARG A 156 3.99 -13.10 -2.41
CA ARG A 156 4.19 -12.12 -1.31
C ARG A 156 3.08 -12.11 -0.27
N ALA A 157 2.05 -12.96 -0.39
CA ALA A 157 0.98 -13.04 0.58
C ALA A 157 1.56 -13.43 1.96
N SER A 158 1.09 -12.76 3.01
CA SER A 158 1.54 -13.04 4.37
C SER A 158 0.44 -13.73 5.17
N LEU A 159 0.81 -14.74 5.97
CA LEU A 159 -0.09 -15.37 6.93
C LEU A 159 0.41 -15.00 8.32
N ILE A 160 -0.40 -14.24 9.05
CA ILE A 160 -0.11 -13.82 10.42
C ILE A 160 -1.13 -14.50 11.33
N GLU A 161 -0.65 -15.01 12.47
CA GLU A 161 -1.51 -15.62 13.48
C GLU A 161 -2.57 -14.63 13.98
N ASN A 162 -3.80 -15.11 14.20
CA ASN A 162 -4.96 -14.33 14.61
C ASN A 162 -5.47 -13.28 13.61
N THR A 163 -4.99 -13.31 12.36
CA THR A 163 -5.49 -12.42 11.30
C THR A 163 -6.98 -12.67 11.06
N PRO A 164 -7.83 -11.61 11.03
CA PRO A 164 -9.24 -11.78 10.74
C PRO A 164 -9.45 -12.21 9.29
N ILE A 165 -10.34 -13.19 9.10
CA ILE A 165 -10.86 -13.54 7.78
C ILE A 165 -12.14 -12.74 7.55
N LEU A 166 -12.15 -11.96 6.47
CA LEU A 166 -13.20 -11.02 6.13
C LEU A 166 -14.03 -11.54 4.96
N TYR A 167 -15.32 -11.26 5.00
CA TYR A 167 -16.21 -11.37 3.85
C TYR A 167 -17.01 -10.07 3.74
N ARG A 168 -16.82 -9.34 2.64
CA ARG A 168 -17.45 -8.01 2.42
C ARG A 168 -17.25 -7.04 3.59
N GLY A 169 -16.06 -7.07 4.20
CA GLY A 169 -15.69 -6.22 5.34
C GLY A 169 -16.18 -6.71 6.72
N VAL A 170 -16.90 -7.83 6.79
CA VAL A 170 -17.34 -8.45 8.05
C VAL A 170 -16.39 -9.56 8.45
N THR A 171 -15.93 -9.60 9.70
CA THR A 171 -15.12 -10.73 10.22
C THR A 171 -15.98 -11.98 10.34
N VAL A 172 -15.65 -12.99 9.53
CA VAL A 172 -16.35 -14.27 9.47
C VAL A 172 -15.47 -15.45 9.88
N GLY A 173 -14.18 -15.21 10.13
CA GLY A 173 -13.25 -16.26 10.49
C GLY A 173 -11.92 -15.72 11.00
N ARG A 174 -10.96 -16.63 11.16
CA ARG A 174 -9.62 -16.31 11.64
C ARG A 174 -8.56 -17.27 11.12
N VAL A 175 -7.38 -16.72 10.89
CA VAL A 175 -6.16 -17.48 10.58
C VAL A 175 -5.45 -17.86 11.86
N GLY A 176 -5.01 -19.11 11.93
CA GLY A 176 -4.21 -19.63 13.03
C GLY A 176 -2.73 -19.48 12.85
N LYS A 177 -1.99 -20.24 13.66
CA LYS A 177 -0.54 -20.14 13.71
C LYS A 177 0.08 -20.61 12.40
N PRO A 178 0.84 -19.75 11.70
CA PRO A 178 1.50 -20.13 10.46
C PRO A 178 2.67 -21.09 10.74
N SER A 179 2.86 -22.00 9.81
CA SER A 179 3.96 -22.96 9.74
C SER A 179 4.56 -22.96 8.34
N ILE A 180 5.79 -23.39 8.18
CA ILE A 180 6.41 -23.56 6.86
C ILE A 180 6.10 -24.97 6.36
N THR A 181 5.75 -25.12 5.08
CA THR A 181 5.56 -26.43 4.46
C THR A 181 6.83 -27.28 4.53
N GLU A 182 6.70 -28.61 4.53
CA GLU A 182 7.86 -29.52 4.67
C GLU A 182 8.94 -29.32 3.59
N ASP A 183 8.54 -28.89 2.39
CA ASP A 183 9.42 -28.58 1.27
C ASP A 183 10.09 -27.18 1.38
N GLY A 184 9.73 -26.38 2.39
CA GLY A 184 10.25 -25.03 2.60
C GLY A 184 9.78 -24.00 1.58
N SER A 185 8.84 -24.35 0.69
CA SER A 185 8.47 -23.51 -0.46
C SER A 185 7.42 -22.45 -0.12
N SER A 186 6.60 -22.68 0.90
CA SER A 186 5.48 -21.80 1.23
C SER A 186 5.16 -21.79 2.73
N ALA A 187 4.51 -20.72 3.19
CA ALA A 187 3.89 -20.70 4.52
C ALA A 187 2.46 -21.24 4.42
N GLN A 188 2.03 -22.02 5.39
CA GLN A 188 0.65 -22.47 5.54
C GLN A 188 0.15 -22.28 6.97
N ALA A 189 -1.12 -21.98 7.12
CA ALA A 189 -1.77 -21.83 8.42
C ALA A 189 -3.13 -22.52 8.38
N GLU A 190 -3.52 -23.15 9.49
CA GLU A 190 -4.91 -23.52 9.68
C GLU A 190 -5.76 -22.26 9.77
N ALA A 191 -7.00 -22.33 9.29
CA ALA A 191 -7.96 -21.25 9.31
C ALA A 191 -9.33 -21.80 9.67
N MET A 192 -10.15 -20.97 10.31
CA MET A 192 -11.52 -21.33 10.67
C MET A 192 -12.48 -20.26 10.19
N ILE A 193 -13.53 -20.69 9.49
CA ILE A 193 -14.66 -19.86 9.07
C ILE A 193 -15.84 -20.20 9.97
N PHE A 194 -16.26 -19.25 10.80
CA PHE A 194 -17.29 -19.47 11.82
C PHE A 194 -18.68 -19.65 11.22
N GLU A 195 -19.48 -20.55 11.79
CA GLU A 195 -20.91 -20.63 11.48
C GLU A 195 -21.62 -19.30 11.77
N PRO A 196 -22.65 -18.91 10.97
CA PRO A 196 -23.22 -19.62 9.82
C PRO A 196 -22.60 -19.18 8.48
N HIS A 197 -21.33 -18.74 8.48
CA HIS A 197 -20.62 -18.22 7.30
C HIS A 197 -19.76 -19.26 6.59
N ASP A 198 -19.55 -20.41 7.21
CA ASP A 198 -18.97 -21.63 6.65
C ASP A 198 -19.51 -21.96 5.25
N ARG A 199 -20.83 -21.86 5.05
CA ARG A 199 -21.52 -22.08 3.76
C ARG A 199 -21.18 -21.09 2.64
N LEU A 200 -20.45 -20.01 2.93
CA LEU A 200 -20.03 -19.04 1.92
C LEU A 200 -18.81 -19.54 1.14
N VAL A 201 -18.08 -20.52 1.69
CA VAL A 201 -16.89 -21.10 1.07
C VAL A 201 -17.30 -22.30 0.21
N THR A 202 -16.85 -22.28 -1.04
CA THR A 202 -17.09 -23.29 -2.07
C THR A 202 -15.77 -23.64 -2.76
N SER A 203 -15.75 -24.67 -3.59
CA SER A 203 -14.57 -24.99 -4.42
C SER A 203 -14.16 -23.85 -5.37
N SER A 204 -15.08 -22.94 -5.69
CA SER A 204 -14.85 -21.74 -6.51
C SER A 204 -14.43 -20.50 -5.71
N THR A 205 -14.29 -20.61 -4.39
CA THR A 205 -13.83 -19.51 -3.54
C THR A 205 -12.33 -19.26 -3.70
N ARG A 206 -11.94 -17.99 -3.70
CA ARG A 206 -10.52 -17.58 -3.70
C ARG A 206 -10.27 -16.60 -2.56
N PHE A 207 -9.11 -16.74 -1.93
CA PHE A 207 -8.67 -15.92 -0.80
C PHE A 207 -7.54 -15.00 -1.24
N TRP A 208 -7.52 -13.76 -0.78
CA TRP A 208 -6.38 -12.87 -0.99
C TRP A 208 -6.09 -12.03 0.25
N ASP A 209 -4.83 -11.61 0.34
CA ASP A 209 -4.34 -10.70 1.35
C ASP A 209 -4.89 -9.29 1.07
N THR A 210 -5.44 -8.66 2.10
CA THR A 210 -5.88 -7.25 2.06
C THR A 210 -4.83 -6.30 2.64
N SER A 211 -3.73 -6.86 3.14
CA SER A 211 -2.64 -6.14 3.79
C SER A 211 -1.73 -5.53 2.73
N GLY A 212 -2.05 -4.31 2.30
CA GLY A 212 -1.20 -3.57 1.37
C GLY A 212 -1.95 -2.51 0.58
N PHE A 213 -1.16 -1.61 -0.02
CA PHE A 213 -1.62 -0.71 -1.08
C PHE A 213 -1.26 -1.36 -2.42
N SER A 214 -2.22 -1.50 -3.32
CA SER A 214 -1.95 -1.87 -4.72
C SER A 214 -2.29 -0.71 -5.64
N PHE A 215 -1.31 -0.30 -6.44
CA PHE A 215 -1.46 0.68 -7.50
C PHE A 215 -1.00 0.03 -8.79
N SER A 216 -1.91 -0.03 -9.76
CA SER A 216 -1.60 -0.54 -11.09
C SER A 216 -1.80 0.55 -12.14
N LEU A 217 -0.87 0.64 -13.08
CA LEU A 217 -0.94 1.57 -14.21
C LEU A 217 -0.90 0.73 -15.50
N GLY A 218 -2.05 0.62 -16.17
CA GLY A 218 -2.21 -0.16 -17.39
C GLY A 218 -2.55 0.69 -18.61
N PRO A 219 -2.67 0.06 -19.80
CA PRO A 219 -3.10 0.75 -21.03
C PRO A 219 -4.47 1.44 -20.90
N ASN A 220 -5.30 0.97 -19.96
CA ASN A 220 -6.64 1.49 -19.69
C ASN A 220 -6.67 2.59 -18.61
N GLY A 221 -5.53 3.00 -18.07
CA GLY A 221 -5.41 4.04 -17.04
C GLY A 221 -4.83 3.56 -15.71
N ALA A 222 -4.90 4.43 -14.70
CA ALA A 222 -4.47 4.14 -13.33
C ALA A 222 -5.63 3.55 -12.52
N ALA A 223 -5.40 2.42 -11.87
CA ALA A 223 -6.31 1.83 -10.89
C ALA A 223 -5.62 1.82 -9.53
N LEU A 224 -6.35 2.27 -8.50
CA LEU A 224 -5.87 2.38 -7.15
C LEU A 224 -6.88 1.73 -6.22
N ASP A 225 -6.54 0.55 -5.72
CA ASP A 225 -7.39 -0.20 -4.81
C ASP A 225 -7.02 0.16 -3.37
N PHE A 226 -7.91 0.89 -2.71
CA PHE A 226 -7.83 1.17 -1.29
C PHE A 226 -8.70 0.17 -0.52
N SER A 227 -8.09 -0.83 0.10
CA SER A 227 -8.72 -1.49 1.23
C SER A 227 -8.73 -0.50 2.42
N SER A 228 -9.81 -0.54 3.20
CA SER A 228 -10.12 0.38 4.31
C SER A 228 -8.89 0.74 5.18
N VAL A 229 -8.82 1.99 5.65
CA VAL A 229 -7.78 2.46 6.59
C VAL A 229 -7.70 1.58 7.86
N ALA A 230 -8.80 0.91 8.24
CA ALA A 230 -8.79 -0.07 9.33
C ALA A 230 -8.05 -1.38 8.97
N SER A 231 -8.12 -1.83 7.70
CA SER A 231 -7.41 -3.00 7.17
C SER A 231 -5.89 -2.76 7.06
N LEU A 232 -5.46 -1.50 6.91
CA LEU A 232 -4.04 -1.12 6.87
C LEU A 232 -3.32 -1.32 8.23
N VAL A 233 -4.04 -1.33 9.35
CA VAL A 233 -3.44 -1.42 10.70
C VAL A 233 -3.46 -2.85 11.25
N ALA A 234 -4.51 -3.63 10.95
CA ALA A 234 -4.65 -5.00 11.45
C ALA A 234 -4.21 -6.08 10.44
N GLY A 235 -4.18 -5.75 9.13
CA GLY A 235 -4.12 -6.77 8.08
C GLY A 235 -5.39 -7.62 8.03
N GLY A 236 -5.52 -8.45 7.00
CA GLY A 236 -6.69 -9.30 6.85
C GLY A 236 -6.61 -10.21 5.64
N VAL A 237 -7.20 -11.40 5.74
CA VAL A 237 -7.45 -12.26 4.57
C VAL A 237 -8.91 -12.07 4.19
N THR A 238 -9.22 -11.81 2.92
CA THR A 238 -10.60 -11.77 2.45
C THR A 238 -10.83 -12.86 1.42
N PHE A 239 -12.09 -13.22 1.19
CA PHE A 239 -12.44 -14.15 0.13
C PHE A 239 -13.71 -13.75 -0.61
N GLU A 240 -13.84 -14.26 -1.82
CA GLU A 240 -15.06 -14.17 -2.61
C GLU A 240 -15.22 -15.41 -3.49
N THR A 241 -16.47 -15.76 -3.74
CA THR A 241 -16.87 -16.79 -4.71
C THR A 241 -17.11 -16.09 -6.04
N MET A 242 -16.08 -16.05 -6.87
CA MET A 242 -15.98 -15.21 -8.07
C MET A 242 -16.86 -15.68 -9.24
N VAL A 243 -17.28 -16.94 -9.24
CA VAL A 243 -18.18 -17.52 -10.25
C VAL A 243 -19.36 -18.19 -9.57
N SER A 244 -20.54 -18.11 -10.18
CA SER A 244 -21.72 -18.82 -9.70
C SER A 244 -21.55 -20.31 -9.94
N GLY A 245 -21.50 -21.10 -8.87
CA GLY A 245 -21.18 -22.53 -8.94
C GLY A 245 -20.13 -22.89 -7.90
N GLY A 246 -19.81 -24.18 -7.82
CA GLY A 246 -18.90 -24.73 -6.82
C GLY A 246 -19.61 -25.68 -5.86
N GLU A 247 -18.86 -26.69 -5.42
CA GLU A 247 -19.34 -27.68 -4.46
C GLU A 247 -19.04 -27.19 -3.04
N PRO A 248 -19.87 -27.57 -2.04
CA PRO A 248 -19.55 -27.38 -0.64
C PRO A 248 -18.18 -28.00 -0.33
N VAL A 249 -17.40 -27.28 0.47
CA VAL A 249 -16.03 -27.64 0.78
C VAL A 249 -16.00 -28.56 1.99
N GLU A 250 -15.22 -29.64 1.90
CA GLU A 250 -14.99 -30.53 3.04
C GLU A 250 -14.02 -29.88 4.05
N PRO A 251 -14.15 -30.19 5.36
CA PRO A 251 -13.17 -29.77 6.35
C PRO A 251 -11.73 -30.13 5.95
N ASP A 252 -10.78 -29.30 6.37
CA ASP A 252 -9.34 -29.41 6.10
C ASP A 252 -8.92 -29.21 4.63
N SER A 253 -9.85 -28.78 3.77
CA SER A 253 -9.53 -28.38 2.40
C SER A 253 -8.48 -27.26 2.35
N THR A 254 -7.57 -27.35 1.38
CA THR A 254 -6.48 -26.38 1.21
C THR A 254 -6.84 -25.31 0.19
N PHE A 255 -6.67 -24.04 0.57
CA PHE A 255 -6.85 -22.87 -0.31
C PHE A 255 -5.57 -22.04 -0.38
N THR A 256 -5.34 -21.45 -1.54
CA THR A 256 -4.25 -20.50 -1.74
C THR A 256 -4.70 -19.08 -1.40
N VAL A 257 -3.89 -18.36 -0.62
CA VAL A 257 -4.03 -16.93 -0.37
C VAL A 257 -3.12 -16.19 -1.34
N TYR A 258 -3.75 -15.43 -2.23
CA TYR A 258 -3.07 -14.63 -3.24
C TYR A 258 -2.66 -13.25 -2.68
N PRO A 259 -1.61 -12.61 -3.23
CA PRO A 259 -1.18 -11.29 -2.76
C PRO A 259 -2.23 -10.18 -2.97
N GLU A 260 -3.10 -10.34 -3.96
CA GLU A 260 -4.09 -9.34 -4.36
C GLU A 260 -5.28 -9.99 -5.07
N GLU A 261 -6.39 -9.26 -5.18
CA GLU A 261 -7.62 -9.70 -5.84
C GLU A 261 -7.39 -10.07 -7.32
N SER A 262 -6.59 -9.28 -8.03
CA SER A 262 -6.27 -9.51 -9.44
C SER A 262 -5.59 -10.86 -9.68
N ALA A 263 -4.66 -11.25 -8.79
CA ALA A 263 -4.00 -12.55 -8.83
C ALA A 263 -4.98 -13.69 -8.51
N ALA A 264 -5.84 -13.51 -7.50
CA ALA A 264 -6.90 -14.46 -7.17
C ALA A 264 -7.88 -14.67 -8.35
N ARG A 265 -8.30 -13.59 -9.01
CA ARG A 265 -9.19 -13.63 -10.18
C ARG A 265 -8.53 -14.32 -11.37
N THR A 266 -7.27 -14.02 -11.65
CA THR A 266 -6.52 -14.65 -12.75
C THR A 266 -6.37 -16.16 -12.53
N SER A 267 -6.24 -16.60 -11.28
CA SER A 267 -6.11 -18.03 -10.95
C SER A 267 -7.31 -18.89 -11.37
N LEU A 268 -8.51 -18.30 -11.42
CA LEU A 268 -9.73 -19.02 -11.81
C LEU A 268 -9.71 -19.38 -13.28
N PHE A 269 -9.16 -18.48 -14.11
CA PHE A 269 -8.97 -18.75 -15.52
C PHE A 269 -7.76 -19.65 -15.75
N ALA A 270 -6.71 -19.55 -14.93
CA ALA A 270 -5.54 -20.40 -15.05
C ALA A 270 -5.79 -21.88 -14.67
N ALA A 271 -6.70 -22.16 -13.73
CA ALA A 271 -7.02 -23.52 -13.29
C ALA A 271 -7.74 -24.36 -14.37
N ASP A 272 -8.44 -23.71 -15.31
CA ASP A 272 -9.12 -24.35 -16.45
C ASP A 272 -8.24 -24.39 -17.73
N GLU A 273 -7.01 -23.88 -17.70
CA GLU A 273 -6.22 -23.62 -18.92
C GLU A 273 -5.23 -24.74 -19.34
N GLY A 274 -5.25 -25.88 -18.65
CA GLY A 274 -4.57 -27.11 -19.08
C GLY A 274 -3.06 -27.13 -18.93
N GLU A 275 -2.41 -28.07 -19.62
CA GLU A 275 -0.95 -28.28 -19.61
C GLU A 275 -0.19 -27.09 -20.21
N THR A 276 1.05 -26.87 -19.76
CA THR A 276 1.93 -25.81 -20.29
C THR A 276 3.05 -26.40 -21.16
N LEU A 277 3.25 -25.84 -22.34
CA LEU A 277 4.38 -26.14 -23.23
C LEU A 277 5.49 -25.10 -23.04
N THR A 278 6.70 -25.56 -22.71
CA THR A 278 7.89 -24.70 -22.60
C THR A 278 8.60 -24.58 -23.94
N LEU A 279 8.74 -23.34 -24.44
CA LEU A 279 9.52 -23.02 -25.64
C LEU A 279 10.62 -22.00 -25.28
N ALA A 280 11.65 -21.90 -26.09
CA ALA A 280 12.69 -20.90 -25.93
C ALA A 280 12.91 -20.09 -27.21
N VAL A 281 13.36 -18.86 -27.06
CA VAL A 281 13.67 -17.96 -28.18
C VAL A 281 15.03 -17.33 -27.94
N VAL A 282 15.86 -17.28 -28.98
CA VAL A 282 17.14 -16.55 -28.92
C VAL A 282 17.07 -15.33 -29.83
N PHE A 283 17.02 -14.14 -29.23
CA PHE A 283 17.02 -12.88 -29.97
C PHE A 283 18.43 -12.44 -30.32
N ARG A 284 18.61 -11.93 -31.55
CA ARG A 284 19.91 -11.44 -32.05
C ARG A 284 20.35 -10.16 -31.36
N GLU A 285 19.39 -9.36 -30.91
CA GLU A 285 19.59 -8.10 -30.22
C GLU A 285 19.13 -8.22 -28.77
N ASN A 286 19.82 -7.53 -27.86
CA ASN A 286 19.42 -7.41 -26.48
C ASN A 286 18.74 -6.04 -26.30
N VAL A 287 17.41 -6.06 -26.21
CA VAL A 287 16.62 -4.84 -26.06
C VAL A 287 16.08 -4.78 -24.63
N GLY A 288 16.36 -3.68 -23.93
CA GLY A 288 15.77 -3.43 -22.62
C GLY A 288 14.28 -3.16 -22.72
N GLY A 289 13.50 -3.67 -21.77
CA GLY A 289 12.05 -3.47 -21.70
C GLY A 289 11.24 -4.77 -21.67
N LEU A 290 11.87 -5.93 -21.92
CA LEU A 290 11.25 -7.22 -21.69
C LEU A 290 11.47 -7.66 -20.23
N THR A 291 10.40 -8.09 -19.56
CA THR A 291 10.43 -8.59 -18.17
C THR A 291 9.93 -10.03 -18.11
N ALA A 292 10.17 -10.70 -16.98
CA ALA A 292 9.36 -11.87 -16.63
C ALA A 292 7.87 -11.47 -16.63
N ASP A 293 7.00 -12.42 -16.93
CA ASP A 293 5.54 -12.27 -17.09
C ASP A 293 5.09 -11.42 -18.29
N ALA A 294 6.02 -10.92 -19.11
CA ALA A 294 5.69 -10.26 -20.35
C ALA A 294 4.85 -11.19 -21.25
N PRO A 295 3.79 -10.69 -21.90
CA PRO A 295 2.87 -11.55 -22.64
C PRO A 295 3.56 -12.17 -23.86
N VAL A 296 3.16 -13.40 -24.17
CA VAL A 296 3.45 -14.05 -25.45
C VAL A 296 2.17 -14.10 -26.25
N GLU A 297 2.19 -13.48 -27.43
CA GLU A 297 1.02 -13.37 -28.29
C GLU A 297 1.21 -14.10 -29.61
N LEU A 298 0.15 -14.72 -30.10
CA LEU A 298 0.06 -15.28 -31.44
C LEU A 298 -1.12 -14.60 -32.13
N ASN A 299 -0.87 -13.89 -33.23
CA ASN A 299 -1.90 -13.14 -33.97
C ASN A 299 -2.74 -12.19 -33.07
N GLY A 300 -2.11 -11.56 -32.09
CA GLY A 300 -2.76 -10.64 -31.13
C GLY A 300 -3.50 -11.31 -29.97
N LEU A 301 -3.52 -12.64 -29.88
CA LEU A 301 -4.08 -13.39 -28.75
C LEU A 301 -2.98 -13.77 -27.76
N LYS A 302 -3.12 -13.41 -26.47
CA LYS A 302 -2.17 -13.83 -25.41
C LYS A 302 -2.31 -15.33 -25.13
N ILE A 303 -1.35 -16.10 -25.63
CA ILE A 303 -1.27 -17.57 -25.49
C ILE A 303 -0.34 -18.02 -24.36
N GLY A 304 0.47 -17.11 -23.81
CA GLY A 304 1.44 -17.45 -22.78
C GLY A 304 2.12 -16.24 -22.16
N GLU A 305 3.22 -16.50 -21.46
CA GLU A 305 4.05 -15.49 -20.82
C GLU A 305 5.53 -15.86 -20.79
N VAL A 306 6.38 -14.87 -20.62
CA VAL A 306 7.82 -15.04 -20.44
C VAL A 306 8.08 -15.57 -19.04
N SER A 307 8.56 -16.81 -18.93
CA SER A 307 8.89 -17.43 -17.65
C SER A 307 10.28 -17.05 -17.13
N ALA A 308 11.25 -16.87 -18.04
CA ALA A 308 12.61 -16.50 -17.67
C ALA A 308 13.37 -15.76 -18.78
N LEU A 309 14.36 -14.97 -18.37
CA LEU A 309 15.27 -14.20 -19.23
C LEU A 309 16.71 -14.56 -18.86
N ASN A 310 17.48 -15.06 -19.81
CA ASN A 310 18.86 -15.49 -19.61
C ASN A 310 19.78 -14.92 -20.70
N GLY A 311 21.08 -14.83 -20.42
CA GLY A 311 22.10 -14.49 -21.41
C GLY A 311 22.77 -15.73 -21.97
N LEU A 312 22.92 -15.81 -23.29
CA LEU A 312 23.67 -16.88 -23.98
C LEU A 312 24.82 -16.29 -24.78
N ILE A 313 26.00 -16.89 -24.65
CA ILE A 313 27.15 -16.64 -25.53
C ILE A 313 27.39 -17.94 -26.30
N ASP A 314 27.17 -17.90 -27.61
CA ASP A 314 27.33 -19.07 -28.49
C ASP A 314 28.08 -18.65 -29.77
N PRO A 315 29.42 -18.67 -29.72
CA PRO A 315 30.25 -18.24 -30.83
C PRO A 315 30.18 -19.17 -32.04
N GLU A 316 29.88 -20.45 -31.82
CA GLU A 316 29.78 -21.45 -32.87
C GLU A 316 28.52 -21.24 -33.71
N ARG A 317 27.39 -20.94 -33.07
CA ARG A 317 26.11 -20.68 -33.74
C ARG A 317 26.05 -19.32 -34.42
N PHE A 318 26.65 -18.28 -33.81
CA PHE A 318 26.44 -16.90 -34.25
C PHE A 318 27.69 -16.20 -34.79
N GLY A 319 28.88 -16.83 -34.71
CA GLY A 319 30.12 -16.28 -35.25
C GLY A 319 30.70 -15.09 -34.46
N ASP A 320 30.18 -14.79 -33.27
CA ASP A 320 30.68 -13.73 -32.38
C ASP A 320 30.48 -14.07 -30.90
N ASN A 321 31.19 -13.35 -30.02
CA ASN A 321 31.11 -13.54 -28.56
C ASN A 321 30.09 -12.60 -27.88
N ARG A 322 29.09 -12.09 -28.59
CA ARG A 322 28.09 -11.20 -28.00
C ARG A 322 27.09 -11.99 -27.15
N VAL A 323 26.74 -11.43 -26.00
CA VAL A 323 25.64 -11.93 -25.16
C VAL A 323 24.33 -11.69 -25.90
N ARG A 324 23.58 -12.76 -26.14
CA ARG A 324 22.24 -12.74 -26.72
C ARG A 324 21.20 -13.06 -25.67
N LEU A 325 20.00 -12.51 -25.85
CA LEU A 325 18.89 -12.74 -24.95
C LEU A 325 18.23 -14.09 -25.28
N VAL A 326 18.20 -14.99 -24.31
CA VAL A 326 17.41 -16.23 -24.35
C VAL A 326 16.17 -16.02 -23.48
N VAL A 327 15.02 -16.17 -24.10
CA VAL A 327 13.72 -15.98 -23.45
C VAL A 327 13.06 -17.35 -23.37
N SER A 328 12.74 -17.80 -22.16
CA SER A 328 11.89 -18.98 -21.94
C SER A 328 10.44 -18.54 -21.93
N LEU A 329 9.62 -19.22 -22.73
CA LEU A 329 8.20 -18.97 -22.91
C LEU A 329 7.42 -20.11 -22.27
N SER A 330 6.45 -19.78 -21.44
CA SER A 330 5.44 -20.72 -20.96
C SER A 330 4.17 -20.51 -21.78
N ILE A 331 3.91 -21.43 -22.71
CA ILE A 331 2.71 -21.40 -23.56
C ILE A 331 1.63 -22.27 -22.93
N ARG A 332 0.41 -21.74 -22.83
CA ARG A 332 -0.73 -22.47 -22.28
C ARG A 332 -1.47 -23.18 -23.42
N VAL A 333 -1.52 -24.51 -23.37
CA VAL A 333 -2.07 -25.33 -24.47
C VAL A 333 -3.56 -25.03 -24.67
N GLY A 334 -4.34 -24.87 -23.60
CA GLY A 334 -5.76 -24.53 -23.68
C GLY A 334 -6.07 -23.19 -24.37
N ARG A 335 -5.08 -22.31 -24.54
CA ARG A 335 -5.25 -21.02 -25.23
C ARG A 335 -4.96 -21.07 -26.74
N LEU A 336 -4.48 -22.20 -27.25
CA LEU A 336 -4.17 -22.38 -28.68
C LEU A 336 -5.43 -22.71 -29.50
N GLY A 337 -6.54 -23.06 -28.86
CA GLY A 337 -7.78 -23.46 -29.54
C GLY A 337 -7.68 -24.83 -30.23
N LEU A 338 -6.81 -25.71 -29.72
CA LEU A 338 -6.71 -27.11 -30.13
C LEU A 338 -7.91 -27.91 -29.60
N GLU A 339 -8.10 -29.14 -30.07
CA GLU A 339 -9.21 -29.99 -29.64
C GLU A 339 -9.19 -30.25 -28.11
N ASP A 340 -10.37 -30.41 -27.50
CA ASP A 340 -10.47 -30.64 -26.06
C ASP A 340 -9.68 -31.90 -25.65
N GLY A 341 -8.74 -31.74 -24.73
CA GLY A 341 -7.84 -32.81 -24.27
C GLY A 341 -6.49 -32.88 -24.98
N SER A 342 -6.18 -31.94 -25.89
CA SER A 342 -4.84 -31.79 -26.45
C SER A 342 -3.80 -31.47 -25.38
N GLY A 343 -2.66 -32.18 -25.44
CA GLY A 343 -1.54 -32.04 -24.50
C GLY A 343 -0.40 -31.17 -25.04
N ALA A 344 0.69 -31.08 -24.28
CA ALA A 344 1.90 -30.37 -24.70
C ALA A 344 2.51 -30.93 -25.99
N GLU A 345 2.38 -32.23 -26.25
CA GLU A 345 2.86 -32.89 -27.47
C GLU A 345 2.11 -32.41 -28.72
N ASP A 346 0.78 -32.28 -28.65
CA ASP A 346 -0.04 -31.78 -29.76
C ASP A 346 0.27 -30.30 -30.05
N ALA A 347 0.45 -29.50 -29.00
CA ALA A 347 0.86 -28.11 -29.12
C ALA A 347 2.25 -27.97 -29.75
N LEU A 348 3.17 -28.88 -29.42
CA LEU A 348 4.51 -28.89 -30.01
C LEU A 348 4.44 -29.22 -31.51
N GLU A 349 3.63 -30.18 -31.92
CA GLU A 349 3.41 -30.51 -33.34
C GLU A 349 2.80 -29.31 -34.08
N TYR A 350 1.80 -28.65 -33.49
CA TYR A 350 1.23 -27.42 -34.04
C TYR A 350 2.31 -26.36 -34.29
N PHE A 351 3.18 -26.09 -33.31
CA PHE A 351 4.26 -25.11 -33.52
C PHE A 351 5.30 -25.59 -34.56
N ARG A 352 5.56 -26.90 -34.66
CA ARG A 352 6.45 -27.49 -35.68
C ARG A 352 5.93 -27.20 -37.08
N GLU A 353 4.68 -27.52 -37.36
CA GLU A 353 4.05 -27.24 -38.66
C GLU A 353 4.02 -25.73 -38.97
N ARG A 354 3.72 -24.91 -37.96
CA ARG A 354 3.64 -23.44 -38.14
C ARG A 354 5.01 -22.83 -38.40
N VAL A 355 6.07 -23.31 -37.76
CA VAL A 355 7.45 -22.86 -38.02
C VAL A 355 7.90 -23.20 -39.43
N GLU A 356 7.55 -24.40 -39.92
CA GLU A 356 7.74 -24.80 -41.32
C GLU A 356 6.97 -23.89 -42.28
N GLY A 357 5.76 -23.49 -41.88
CA GLY A 357 4.92 -22.51 -42.59
C GLY A 357 5.37 -21.05 -42.49
N GLY A 358 6.45 -20.75 -41.77
CA GLY A 358 7.02 -19.39 -41.67
C GLY A 358 6.84 -18.68 -40.33
N LEU A 359 6.33 -19.33 -39.28
CA LEU A 359 6.17 -18.72 -37.95
C LEU A 359 7.52 -18.31 -37.34
N ARG A 360 7.66 -17.05 -36.94
CA ARG A 360 8.84 -16.48 -36.29
C ARG A 360 8.47 -15.73 -35.02
N ALA A 361 9.36 -15.72 -34.05
CA ALA A 361 9.25 -14.89 -32.86
C ALA A 361 9.95 -13.55 -33.07
N ARG A 362 9.34 -12.45 -32.62
CA ARG A 362 9.95 -11.11 -32.59
C ARG A 362 9.60 -10.37 -31.30
N LEU A 363 10.44 -9.41 -30.92
CA LEU A 363 10.09 -8.46 -29.87
C LEU A 363 9.27 -7.32 -30.46
N THR A 364 8.19 -6.95 -29.79
CA THR A 364 7.39 -5.76 -30.14
C THR A 364 6.98 -5.00 -28.88
N SER A 365 6.54 -3.75 -29.04
CA SER A 365 6.11 -2.90 -27.94
C SER A 365 4.77 -3.40 -27.36
N ALA A 366 4.76 -3.76 -26.08
CA ALA A 366 3.53 -4.02 -25.33
C ALA A 366 2.80 -2.72 -24.97
N SER A 367 3.57 -1.66 -24.68
CA SER A 367 3.05 -0.33 -24.39
C SER A 367 4.05 0.73 -24.83
N ILE A 368 3.58 1.64 -25.69
CA ILE A 368 4.37 2.78 -26.18
C ILE A 368 4.67 3.78 -25.05
N LEU A 369 3.82 3.82 -24.01
CA LEU A 369 3.92 4.76 -22.89
C LEU A 369 4.96 4.33 -21.85
N THR A 370 5.03 3.03 -21.56
CA THR A 370 5.90 2.50 -20.49
C THR A 370 7.20 1.89 -21.04
N GLY A 371 7.31 1.72 -22.36
CA GLY A 371 8.47 1.08 -22.99
C GLY A 371 8.55 -0.44 -22.77
N GLY A 372 7.48 -1.05 -22.23
CA GLY A 372 7.41 -2.49 -22.02
C GLY A 372 7.36 -3.25 -23.35
N LEU A 373 8.04 -4.38 -23.42
CA LEU A 373 8.07 -5.28 -24.58
C LEU A 373 7.24 -6.54 -24.34
N LYS A 374 6.83 -7.17 -25.44
CA LYS A 374 6.20 -8.49 -25.48
C LYS A 374 6.88 -9.36 -26.55
N VAL A 375 6.69 -10.67 -26.44
CA VAL A 375 7.08 -11.61 -27.50
C VAL A 375 5.86 -11.85 -28.40
N GLU A 376 6.01 -11.59 -29.68
CA GLU A 376 4.98 -11.83 -30.67
C GLU A 376 5.42 -12.95 -31.62
N LEU A 377 4.53 -13.91 -31.83
CA LEU A 377 4.68 -14.98 -32.81
C LEU A 377 3.90 -14.58 -34.06
N VAL A 378 4.61 -14.40 -35.16
CA VAL A 378 4.06 -13.90 -36.44
C VAL A 378 4.40 -14.85 -37.58
N ASP A 379 3.48 -14.99 -38.53
CA ASP A 379 3.77 -15.69 -39.79
C ASP A 379 4.52 -14.76 -40.73
N GLU A 380 5.70 -15.17 -41.20
CA GLU A 380 6.52 -14.45 -42.16
C GLU A 380 6.49 -15.18 -43.51
N PRO A 381 5.68 -14.73 -44.49
CA PRO A 381 5.47 -15.44 -45.75
C PRO A 381 6.74 -15.62 -46.59
N GLU A 382 7.73 -14.73 -46.41
CA GLU A 382 9.02 -14.75 -47.12
C GLU A 382 10.18 -15.26 -46.25
N ALA A 383 9.89 -15.87 -45.10
CA ALA A 383 10.94 -16.37 -44.22
C ALA A 383 11.73 -17.53 -44.85
N GLN A 384 13.05 -17.51 -44.64
CA GLN A 384 13.90 -18.65 -44.99
C GLN A 384 13.45 -19.90 -44.21
N PRO A 385 13.50 -21.11 -44.82
CA PRO A 385 13.11 -22.34 -44.13
C PRO A 385 13.83 -22.51 -42.79
N ALA A 386 13.05 -22.80 -41.74
CA ALA A 386 13.56 -23.05 -40.40
C ALA A 386 12.74 -24.16 -39.75
N ALA A 387 13.29 -24.76 -38.70
CA ALA A 387 12.64 -25.80 -37.90
C ALA A 387 12.78 -25.47 -36.41
N LEU A 388 11.89 -26.03 -35.60
CA LEU A 388 12.07 -26.05 -34.15
C LEU A 388 13.26 -26.93 -33.79
N VAL A 389 14.23 -26.34 -33.10
CA VAL A 389 15.46 -27.05 -32.70
C VAL A 389 15.30 -27.51 -31.26
N GLN A 390 15.41 -28.81 -31.02
CA GLN A 390 15.46 -29.36 -29.65
C GLN A 390 16.82 -29.05 -29.02
N GLY A 391 16.78 -28.46 -27.83
CA GLY A 391 17.93 -28.16 -26.99
C GLY A 391 18.13 -29.19 -25.89
N GLU A 392 18.77 -28.75 -24.80
CA GLU A 392 18.88 -29.53 -23.57
C GLU A 392 17.54 -29.53 -22.79
N GLN A 393 17.31 -30.57 -21.98
CA GLN A 393 16.16 -30.67 -21.06
C GLN A 393 14.77 -30.50 -21.75
N ASP A 394 14.58 -31.10 -22.93
CA ASP A 394 13.32 -31.01 -23.71
C ASP A 394 12.83 -29.59 -24.04
N THR A 395 13.74 -28.61 -24.04
CA THR A 395 13.42 -27.24 -24.47
C THR A 395 13.51 -27.12 -25.99
N TYR A 396 12.49 -26.57 -26.64
CA TYR A 396 12.49 -26.35 -28.10
C TYR A 396 12.66 -24.87 -28.45
N TYR A 397 13.59 -24.56 -29.36
CA TYR A 397 13.89 -23.21 -29.79
C TYR A 397 13.06 -22.79 -31.00
N LEU A 398 12.27 -21.73 -30.85
CA LEU A 398 11.59 -21.04 -31.93
C LEU A 398 12.57 -20.14 -32.70
N PRO A 399 12.47 -20.11 -34.04
CA PRO A 399 13.26 -19.18 -34.86
C PRO A 399 12.77 -17.74 -34.70
N THR A 400 13.68 -16.79 -34.83
CA THR A 400 13.41 -15.35 -34.71
C THR A 400 13.42 -14.62 -36.05
N THR A 401 12.70 -13.49 -36.11
CA THR A 401 12.77 -12.49 -37.19
C THR A 401 13.26 -11.15 -36.63
N GLU A 402 13.28 -10.09 -37.44
CA GLU A 402 13.60 -8.74 -36.98
C GLU A 402 12.57 -8.23 -35.96
N ASN A 403 13.06 -7.49 -34.96
CA ASN A 403 12.21 -6.92 -33.93
C ASN A 403 11.40 -5.74 -34.49
N ASP A 404 10.14 -5.62 -34.10
CA ASP A 404 9.20 -4.56 -34.53
C ASP A 404 8.88 -3.65 -33.35
N ILE A 405 9.87 -2.86 -32.96
CA ILE A 405 9.79 -1.94 -31.82
C ILE A 405 9.60 -0.53 -32.37
N ALA A 406 8.56 0.17 -31.91
CA ALA A 406 8.32 1.54 -32.35
C ALA A 406 9.47 2.47 -31.90
N ASP A 407 10.29 2.94 -32.84
CA ASP A 407 11.37 3.89 -32.55
C ASP A 407 10.80 5.33 -32.45
N VAL A 408 10.28 5.64 -31.27
CA VAL A 408 9.80 6.98 -30.92
C VAL A 408 10.96 7.99 -30.96
N SER A 409 12.20 7.56 -30.70
CA SER A 409 13.38 8.42 -30.66
C SER A 409 13.74 8.93 -32.07
N ALA A 410 13.74 8.06 -33.08
CA ALA A 410 13.99 8.46 -34.47
C ALA A 410 12.95 9.46 -34.99
N THR A 411 11.67 9.25 -34.63
CA THR A 411 10.59 10.15 -35.04
C THR A 411 10.69 11.52 -34.36
N ALA A 412 11.00 11.55 -33.06
CA ALA A 412 11.21 12.80 -32.31
C ALA A 412 12.42 13.58 -32.84
N GLN A 413 13.54 12.90 -33.10
CA GLN A 413 14.73 13.52 -33.71
C GLN A 413 14.42 14.15 -35.07
N GLY A 414 13.59 13.50 -35.89
CA GLY A 414 13.14 14.05 -37.18
C GLY A 414 12.27 15.32 -37.05
N VAL A 415 11.50 15.47 -35.97
CA VAL A 415 10.76 16.71 -35.65
C VAL A 415 11.72 17.79 -35.14
N PHE A 416 12.60 17.45 -34.19
CA PHE A 416 13.60 18.39 -33.66
C PHE A 416 14.53 18.94 -34.74
N LYS A 417 14.96 18.08 -35.67
CA LYS A 417 15.78 18.48 -36.81
C LYS A 417 15.04 19.50 -37.69
N ARG A 418 13.78 19.23 -38.03
CA ARG A 418 12.95 20.17 -38.80
C ARG A 418 12.71 21.50 -38.10
N ILE A 419 12.61 21.50 -36.76
CA ILE A 419 12.48 22.74 -35.96
C ILE A 419 13.80 23.52 -35.94
N ASN A 420 14.93 22.84 -35.77
CA ASN A 420 16.26 23.47 -35.81
C ASN A 420 16.62 24.01 -37.20
N ASP A 421 16.13 23.36 -38.27
CA ASP A 421 16.36 23.76 -39.66
C ASP A 421 15.39 24.87 -40.13
N LEU A 422 14.55 25.43 -39.25
CA LEU A 422 13.70 26.57 -39.61
C LEU A 422 14.58 27.81 -39.88
N PRO A 423 14.43 28.49 -41.03
CA PRO A 423 15.26 29.65 -41.38
C PRO A 423 14.78 30.91 -40.65
N ILE A 424 14.97 30.94 -39.33
CA ILE A 424 14.54 32.06 -38.47
C ILE A 424 15.30 33.34 -38.86
N GLU A 425 16.56 33.24 -39.28
CA GLU A 425 17.31 34.41 -39.76
C GLU A 425 16.68 35.03 -41.02
N GLU A 426 16.21 34.23 -41.98
CA GLU A 426 15.59 34.74 -43.21
C GLU A 426 14.28 35.47 -42.90
N VAL A 427 13.45 34.90 -42.01
CA VAL A 427 12.19 35.52 -41.57
C VAL A 427 12.47 36.85 -40.87
N MET A 428 13.51 36.92 -40.02
CA MET A 428 13.90 38.15 -39.34
C MET A 428 14.47 39.18 -40.31
N VAL A 429 15.24 38.77 -41.31
CA VAL A 429 15.74 39.65 -42.38
C VAL A 429 14.58 40.23 -43.18
N SER A 430 13.66 39.40 -43.66
CA SER A 430 12.47 39.86 -44.40
C SER A 430 11.59 40.78 -43.57
N ALA A 431 11.39 40.50 -42.27
CA ALA A 431 10.65 41.39 -41.38
C ALA A 431 11.36 42.75 -41.22
N THR A 432 12.68 42.74 -41.09
CA THR A 432 13.49 43.95 -40.94
C THR A 432 13.50 44.79 -42.22
N GLU A 433 13.60 44.16 -43.40
CA GLU A 433 13.49 44.81 -44.71
C GLU A 433 12.13 45.49 -44.86
N LEU A 434 11.04 44.81 -44.52
CA LEU A 434 9.69 45.36 -44.58
C LEU A 434 9.52 46.58 -43.66
N PHE A 435 10.12 46.57 -42.47
CA PHE A 435 10.16 47.72 -41.57
C PHE A 435 11.02 48.88 -42.10
N GLN A 436 12.13 48.58 -42.78
CA GLN A 436 12.99 49.60 -43.40
C GLN A 436 12.31 50.24 -44.61
N GLU A 437 11.65 49.45 -45.45
CA GLU A 437 10.86 49.92 -46.59
C GLU A 437 9.67 50.78 -46.11
N ALA A 438 8.95 50.36 -45.07
CA ALA A 438 7.89 51.15 -44.46
C ALA A 438 8.40 52.49 -43.90
N ARG A 439 9.57 52.50 -43.24
CA ARG A 439 10.20 53.74 -42.76
C ARG A 439 10.67 54.63 -43.90
N ALA A 440 11.22 54.06 -44.96
CA ALA A 440 11.66 54.80 -46.15
C ALA A 440 10.47 55.44 -46.88
N LEU A 441 9.33 54.75 -46.96
CA LEU A 441 8.08 55.28 -47.53
C LEU A 441 7.51 56.43 -46.70
N ILE A 442 7.56 56.34 -45.36
CA ILE A 442 7.10 57.41 -44.45
C ILE A 442 8.07 58.62 -44.45
N ALA A 443 9.35 58.39 -44.74
CA ALA A 443 10.38 59.42 -44.75
C ALA A 443 10.60 60.10 -46.11
N SER A 444 9.99 59.61 -47.20
CA SER A 444 10.17 60.18 -48.54
C SER A 444 9.54 61.58 -48.66
N GLU A 445 10.17 62.46 -49.43
CA GLU A 445 9.64 63.81 -49.69
C GLU A 445 8.30 63.78 -50.45
N GLU A 446 7.98 62.68 -51.13
CA GLU A 446 6.65 62.43 -51.73
C GLU A 446 5.53 62.34 -50.69
N VAL A 447 5.82 62.00 -49.43
CA VAL A 447 4.82 61.99 -48.34
C VAL A 447 4.79 63.31 -47.55
N LYS A 448 5.89 64.07 -47.54
CA LYS A 448 5.97 65.38 -46.86
C LYS A 448 5.56 66.59 -47.71
N GLY A 449 5.39 66.41 -49.03
CA GLY A 449 5.18 67.49 -49.99
C GLY A 449 3.82 67.57 -50.67
N VAL A 450 2.76 66.90 -50.19
CA VAL A 450 1.46 66.90 -50.91
C VAL A 450 0.45 67.87 -50.28
N PRO A 451 0.33 69.10 -50.82
CA PRO A 451 -0.95 69.75 -51.05
C PRO A 451 -1.37 69.63 -52.53
N GLU A 452 -2.66 69.41 -52.73
CA GLU A 452 -3.43 69.68 -53.95
C GLU A 452 -2.99 68.97 -55.25
N ASN A 453 -3.30 67.67 -55.38
CA ASN A 453 -3.98 67.13 -56.58
C ASN A 453 -4.40 65.65 -56.39
N LEU A 454 -5.32 65.44 -55.44
CA LEU A 454 -5.98 64.15 -55.19
C LEU A 454 -7.06 63.76 -56.22
N ASN A 455 -7.25 64.54 -57.29
CA ASN A 455 -8.27 64.24 -58.31
C ASN A 455 -7.82 63.25 -59.40
N SER A 456 -6.52 62.95 -59.49
CA SER A 456 -5.97 61.92 -60.41
C SER A 456 -6.06 60.51 -59.81
N LEU A 457 -5.78 60.37 -58.51
CA LEU A 457 -5.87 59.09 -57.78
C LEU A 457 -7.32 58.59 -57.61
N LEU A 458 -8.31 59.47 -57.76
CA LEU A 458 -9.74 59.12 -57.77
C LEU A 458 -10.21 58.45 -59.08
N GLY A 459 -9.39 58.48 -60.15
CA GLY A 459 -9.67 57.78 -61.41
C GLY A 459 -9.24 56.32 -61.39
N ASP A 460 -8.03 56.04 -60.89
CA ASP A 460 -7.45 54.69 -60.90
C ASP A 460 -7.95 53.81 -59.76
N ALA A 461 -8.34 54.40 -58.61
CA ALA A 461 -9.03 53.67 -57.55
C ALA A 461 -10.40 53.11 -58.00
N ARG A 462 -11.09 53.75 -58.96
CA ARG A 462 -12.38 53.26 -59.49
C ARG A 462 -12.28 51.98 -60.32
N LYS A 463 -11.10 51.68 -60.89
CA LYS A 463 -10.88 50.42 -61.62
C LYS A 463 -10.59 49.25 -60.68
N VAL A 464 -9.92 49.50 -59.56
CA VAL A 464 -9.66 48.48 -58.53
C VAL A 464 -10.92 48.18 -57.71
N VAL A 465 -11.78 49.18 -57.48
CA VAL A 465 -13.08 48.99 -56.79
C VAL A 465 -14.11 48.26 -57.67
N GLY A 466 -13.90 48.20 -58.99
CA GLY A 466 -14.80 47.54 -59.93
C GLY A 466 -14.45 46.10 -60.27
N SER A 467 -13.31 45.56 -59.83
CA SER A 467 -12.89 44.20 -60.21
C SER A 467 -13.74 43.13 -59.51
N ASP A 468 -13.95 42.03 -60.20
CA ASP A 468 -14.80 40.92 -59.75
C ASP A 468 -14.28 40.32 -58.41
N GLU A 469 -12.98 40.41 -58.12
CA GLU A 469 -12.42 40.01 -56.82
C GLU A 469 -12.83 40.94 -55.66
N VAL A 470 -13.04 42.23 -55.91
CA VAL A 470 -13.46 43.21 -54.89
C VAL A 470 -14.97 43.21 -54.70
N GLN A 471 -15.74 42.92 -55.75
CA GLN A 471 -17.19 42.73 -55.65
C GLN A 471 -17.59 41.43 -54.92
N ALA A 472 -16.68 40.45 -54.83
CA ALA A 472 -16.88 39.21 -54.08
C ALA A 472 -16.48 39.30 -52.59
N LEU A 473 -15.85 40.40 -52.15
CA LEU A 473 -15.45 40.62 -50.75
C LEU A 473 -16.64 40.70 -49.77
N PRO A 474 -17.78 41.35 -50.09
CA PRO A 474 -18.93 41.40 -49.17
C PRO A 474 -19.46 40.01 -48.83
N GLY A 475 -19.62 39.12 -49.82
CA GLY A 475 -20.09 37.75 -49.56
C GLY A 475 -19.10 36.87 -48.78
N ARG A 476 -17.80 37.16 -48.84
CA ARG A 476 -16.77 36.46 -48.05
C ARG A 476 -16.63 37.04 -46.64
N LEU A 477 -16.84 38.34 -46.48
CA LEU A 477 -16.91 39.03 -45.19
C LEU A 477 -18.20 38.68 -44.45
N ASP A 478 -19.34 38.54 -45.13
CA ASP A 478 -20.59 38.10 -44.50
C ASP A 478 -20.49 36.66 -43.96
N ALA A 479 -19.74 35.79 -44.65
CA ALA A 479 -19.43 34.45 -44.15
C ALA A 479 -18.49 34.48 -42.93
N LEU A 480 -17.45 35.31 -42.96
CA LEU A 480 -16.52 35.46 -41.83
C LEU A 480 -17.18 36.15 -40.63
N ILE A 481 -18.06 37.12 -40.86
CA ILE A 481 -18.82 37.83 -39.84
C ILE A 481 -19.91 36.92 -39.29
N ALA A 482 -20.56 36.06 -40.07
CA ALA A 482 -21.49 35.07 -39.53
C ALA A 482 -20.78 34.03 -38.63
N GLU A 483 -19.54 33.64 -38.97
CA GLU A 483 -18.69 32.77 -38.15
C GLU A 483 -18.20 33.49 -36.88
N LEU A 484 -17.86 34.78 -36.97
CA LEU A 484 -17.42 35.62 -35.86
C LEU A 484 -18.59 35.99 -34.93
N ASP A 485 -19.76 36.32 -35.47
CA ASP A 485 -20.97 36.65 -34.73
C ASP A 485 -21.46 35.40 -33.99
N LYS A 486 -21.46 34.21 -34.63
CA LYS A 486 -21.72 32.94 -33.93
C LYS A 486 -20.76 32.67 -32.76
N THR A 487 -19.51 33.12 -32.86
CA THR A 487 -18.48 32.97 -31.81
C THR A 487 -18.60 34.07 -30.73
N VAL A 488 -19.03 35.28 -31.09
CA VAL A 488 -19.16 36.45 -30.19
C VAL A 488 -20.51 36.48 -29.47
N THR A 489 -21.61 36.08 -30.13
CA THR A 489 -22.92 35.87 -29.48
C THR A 489 -22.88 34.69 -28.52
N GLN A 490 -21.99 33.70 -28.72
CA GLN A 490 -21.72 32.66 -27.72
C GLN A 490 -20.94 33.17 -26.50
N PHE A 491 -20.25 34.31 -26.61
CA PHE A 491 -19.30 34.75 -25.58
C PHE A 491 -19.69 36.00 -24.79
N ASN A 492 -20.62 36.87 -25.24
CA ASN A 492 -20.67 38.21 -24.63
C ASN A 492 -21.99 38.87 -24.23
N GLU A 493 -23.16 38.22 -24.21
CA GLU A 493 -24.33 38.91 -23.63
C GLU A 493 -25.35 38.05 -22.88
N ALA A 494 -24.86 36.98 -22.24
CA ALA A 494 -25.62 36.31 -21.18
C ALA A 494 -24.77 35.90 -19.95
N ALA A 495 -23.44 35.91 -20.03
CA ALA A 495 -22.62 35.28 -18.99
C ALA A 495 -21.85 36.25 -18.08
N LEU A 496 -21.61 37.51 -18.46
CA LEU A 496 -20.74 38.42 -17.67
C LEU A 496 -21.52 39.43 -16.82
N ALA A 497 -22.62 40.00 -17.34
CA ALA A 497 -23.45 40.94 -16.58
C ALA A 497 -24.25 40.24 -15.48
N GLU A 498 -24.74 39.01 -15.72
CA GLU A 498 -25.45 38.21 -14.70
C GLU A 498 -24.47 37.75 -13.59
N LYS A 499 -23.22 37.44 -13.93
CA LYS A 499 -22.19 36.98 -12.96
C LYS A 499 -21.60 38.10 -12.11
N LEU A 500 -21.44 39.32 -12.65
CA LEU A 500 -20.94 40.47 -11.88
C LEU A 500 -21.97 41.03 -10.89
N THR A 501 -23.25 41.07 -11.27
CA THR A 501 -24.32 41.53 -10.36
C THR A 501 -24.55 40.52 -9.21
N THR A 502 -24.47 39.21 -9.53
CA THR A 502 -24.56 38.14 -8.52
C THR A 502 -23.34 38.09 -7.59
N ALA A 503 -22.13 38.41 -8.08
CA ALA A 503 -20.93 38.49 -7.25
C ALA A 503 -20.95 39.66 -6.26
N VAL A 504 -21.51 40.81 -6.64
CA VAL A 504 -21.67 41.99 -5.77
C VAL A 504 -22.77 41.78 -4.72
N ASP A 505 -23.91 41.18 -5.09
CA ASP A 505 -24.99 40.86 -4.15
C ASP A 505 -24.59 39.74 -3.17
N ASN A 506 -23.76 38.79 -3.59
CA ASN A 506 -23.25 37.72 -2.72
C ASN A 506 -22.14 38.20 -1.76
N ALA A 507 -21.32 39.17 -2.16
CA ALA A 507 -20.33 39.78 -1.27
C ALA A 507 -20.98 40.67 -0.18
N ALA A 508 -22.07 41.36 -0.50
CA ALA A 508 -22.85 42.14 0.47
C ALA A 508 -23.61 41.24 1.46
N ASN A 509 -24.22 40.14 0.98
CA ASN A 509 -24.93 39.17 1.83
C ASN A 509 -23.98 38.28 2.68
N ALA A 510 -22.74 38.06 2.23
CA ALA A 510 -21.71 37.37 3.02
C ALA A 510 -21.18 38.24 4.17
N ALA A 511 -21.09 39.56 3.98
CA ALA A 511 -20.71 40.49 5.03
C ALA A 511 -21.79 40.63 6.13
N GLU A 512 -23.07 40.48 5.80
CA GLU A 512 -24.18 40.48 6.80
C GLU A 512 -24.42 39.08 7.41
N GLY A 513 -24.13 38.03 6.65
CA GLY A 513 -24.20 36.63 7.09
C GLY A 513 -23.10 36.22 8.06
N VAL A 514 -21.88 36.76 7.94
CA VAL A 514 -20.79 36.43 8.89
C VAL A 514 -20.97 37.14 10.24
N SER A 515 -21.66 38.29 10.26
CA SER A 515 -22.08 38.90 11.53
C SER A 515 -23.26 38.20 12.20
N SER A 516 -24.11 37.44 11.47
CA SER A 516 -25.27 36.73 12.06
C SER A 516 -25.12 35.20 12.18
N ALA A 517 -24.20 34.56 11.45
CA ALA A 517 -24.04 33.10 11.47
C ALA A 517 -22.97 32.59 12.44
N VAL A 518 -22.23 33.48 13.12
CA VAL A 518 -21.51 33.09 14.34
C VAL A 518 -22.37 33.31 15.59
N GLU A 519 -23.57 33.88 15.43
CA GLU A 519 -24.71 33.57 16.31
C GLU A 519 -25.53 32.35 15.82
N GLY A 520 -25.52 32.04 14.52
CA GLY A 520 -26.28 30.94 13.86
C GLY A 520 -25.53 29.64 13.57
N VAL A 521 -24.45 29.32 14.29
CA VAL A 521 -23.69 28.06 14.18
C VAL A 521 -24.57 26.77 14.13
N PRO A 522 -25.79 26.72 14.72
CA PRO A 522 -26.70 25.58 14.55
C PRO A 522 -27.28 25.37 13.13
N GLU A 523 -27.52 26.43 12.34
CA GLU A 523 -28.00 26.31 10.94
C GLU A 523 -26.85 26.04 9.94
N LEU A 524 -25.61 26.39 10.32
CA LEU A 524 -24.39 26.17 9.53
C LEU A 524 -24.11 24.66 9.28
N VAL A 525 -24.46 23.78 10.22
CA VAL A 525 -24.29 22.32 10.10
C VAL A 525 -25.23 21.72 9.04
N GLU A 526 -26.42 22.28 8.89
CA GLU A 526 -27.42 21.80 7.92
C GLU A 526 -27.05 22.18 6.48
N ARG A 527 -26.41 23.34 6.30
CA ARG A 527 -25.90 23.81 4.98
C ARG A 527 -24.55 23.19 4.59
N LEU A 528 -23.70 22.78 5.56
CA LEU A 528 -22.45 22.03 5.30
C LEU A 528 -22.71 20.68 4.60
N ASN A 529 -23.83 20.01 4.90
CA ASN A 529 -24.25 18.80 4.18
C ASN A 529 -24.63 19.07 2.71
N ALA A 530 -24.97 20.31 2.34
CA ALA A 530 -25.33 20.70 0.98
C ALA A 530 -24.11 21.19 0.16
N VAL A 531 -23.10 21.80 0.79
CA VAL A 531 -21.82 22.18 0.14
C VAL A 531 -20.93 20.95 -0.12
N ALA A 532 -21.01 19.91 0.71
CA ALA A 532 -20.42 18.61 0.44
C ALA A 532 -20.90 17.96 -0.88
N ALA A 533 -22.02 18.43 -1.43
CA ALA A 533 -22.50 17.97 -2.72
C ALA A 533 -21.86 18.69 -3.93
N LYS A 534 -21.08 19.77 -3.73
CA LYS A 534 -20.53 20.52 -4.88
C LYS A 534 -19.25 21.32 -4.63
N ALA A 535 -18.34 20.74 -3.84
CA ALA A 535 -16.91 20.98 -3.95
C ALA A 535 -16.32 20.32 -5.22
N GLU A 536 -16.90 20.63 -6.38
CA GLU A 536 -16.21 20.53 -7.65
C GLU A 536 -15.89 21.95 -8.08
N THR A 537 -14.61 22.32 -7.92
CA THR A 537 -13.83 23.30 -8.70
C THR A 537 -13.40 24.66 -8.06
N VAL A 538 -12.10 24.71 -7.65
CA VAL A 538 -11.03 25.70 -8.02
C VAL A 538 -11.06 27.13 -7.39
N GLU A 539 -10.00 27.96 -7.17
CA GLU A 539 -8.53 27.88 -6.94
C GLU A 539 -7.98 29.27 -6.43
N ILE A 540 -7.06 29.22 -5.45
CA ILE A 540 -5.74 29.88 -5.21
C ILE A 540 -5.50 31.41 -5.35
N GLN A 541 -6.17 32.20 -6.20
CA GLN A 541 -5.70 33.58 -6.43
C GLN A 541 -6.08 34.59 -5.32
N GLU A 542 -7.12 34.31 -4.51
CA GLU A 542 -7.56 35.15 -3.38
C GLU A 542 -6.64 35.07 -2.15
N MET A 543 -5.84 34.01 -2.00
CA MET A 543 -4.98 33.83 -0.82
C MET A 543 -3.78 34.80 -0.76
N ALA A 544 -3.39 35.40 -1.89
CA ALA A 544 -2.20 36.25 -1.96
C ALA A 544 -2.43 37.67 -1.41
N ASP A 545 -3.66 38.20 -1.52
CA ASP A 545 -3.98 39.57 -1.09
C ASP A 545 -4.24 39.64 0.43
N GLU A 546 -4.78 38.59 1.05
CA GLU A 546 -4.96 38.49 2.52
C GLU A 546 -3.63 38.38 3.28
N LEU A 547 -2.62 37.75 2.70
CA LEU A 547 -1.29 37.60 3.31
C LEU A 547 -0.53 38.92 3.47
N THR A 548 -0.79 39.90 2.60
CA THR A 548 -0.10 41.21 2.65
C THR A 548 -0.69 42.14 3.72
N GLY A 549 -1.99 42.00 4.03
CA GLY A 549 -2.67 42.75 5.09
C GLY A 549 -2.27 42.30 6.50
N LEU A 550 -2.03 41.00 6.69
CA LEU A 550 -1.65 40.42 7.99
C LEU A 550 -0.27 40.88 8.49
N ILE A 551 0.64 41.20 7.57
CA ILE A 551 2.00 41.65 7.89
C ILE A 551 1.99 43.08 8.47
N GLN A 552 1.09 43.96 8.01
CA GLN A 552 1.05 45.35 8.47
C GLN A 552 0.43 45.51 9.87
N THR A 553 -0.44 44.59 10.29
CA THR A 553 -1.05 44.61 11.64
C THR A 553 -0.11 44.08 12.72
N THR A 554 0.89 43.29 12.33
CA THR A 554 1.85 42.65 13.26
C THR A 554 2.90 43.64 13.78
N ASP A 555 3.34 44.60 12.96
CA ASP A 555 4.30 45.63 13.37
C ASP A 555 3.74 46.61 14.41
N ALA A 556 2.42 46.84 14.41
CA ALA A 556 1.76 47.71 15.39
C ALA A 556 1.62 47.06 16.79
N LEU A 557 1.49 45.73 16.85
CA LEU A 557 1.38 44.97 18.09
C LEU A 557 2.73 44.83 18.82
N LEU A 558 3.83 44.73 18.06
CA LEU A 558 5.20 44.62 18.60
C LEU A 558 5.74 45.94 19.19
N ALA A 559 5.13 47.08 18.86
CA ALA A 559 5.53 48.39 19.37
C ALA A 559 4.82 48.79 20.69
N SER A 560 3.85 47.99 21.17
CA SER A 560 3.07 48.29 22.37
C SER A 560 3.88 48.20 23.66
N ASP A 561 3.63 49.10 24.61
CA ASP A 561 4.41 49.23 25.84
C ASP A 561 4.30 48.00 26.78
N ASP A 562 3.29 47.15 26.59
CA ASP A 562 3.15 45.87 27.31
C ASP A 562 4.15 44.80 26.84
N ALA A 563 4.56 44.83 25.56
CA ALA A 563 5.59 43.92 25.04
C ALA A 563 6.99 44.25 25.59
N LYS A 564 7.26 45.51 25.94
CA LYS A 564 8.54 45.96 26.54
C LYS A 564 8.69 45.56 28.01
N ALA A 565 7.59 45.30 28.72
CA ALA A 565 7.60 44.93 30.14
C ALA A 565 7.73 43.41 30.39
N LEU A 566 7.61 42.59 29.35
CA LEU A 566 7.60 41.12 29.43
C LEU A 566 8.89 40.49 30.00
N PRO A 567 10.11 40.97 29.67
CA PRO A 567 11.35 40.39 30.19
C PRO A 567 11.48 40.52 31.72
N GLY A 568 10.97 41.61 32.31
CA GLY A 568 11.04 41.85 33.76
C GLY A 568 10.12 40.92 34.56
N LYS A 569 8.94 40.59 34.01
CA LYS A 569 7.98 39.68 34.64
C LYS A 569 8.43 38.22 34.57
N LEU A 570 9.14 37.82 33.50
CA LEU A 570 9.73 36.49 33.38
C LEU A 570 10.84 36.23 34.42
N ASN A 571 11.68 37.24 34.69
CA ASN A 571 12.74 37.11 35.70
C ASN A 571 12.21 36.96 37.14
N GLY A 572 11.02 37.51 37.44
CA GLY A 572 10.34 37.29 38.72
C GLY A 572 9.88 35.83 38.89
N ALA A 573 9.25 35.27 37.86
CA ALA A 573 8.78 33.88 37.87
C ALA A 573 9.93 32.86 37.95
N LEU A 574 11.08 33.15 37.34
CA LEU A 574 12.26 32.27 37.39
C LEU A 574 12.96 32.26 38.77
N SER A 575 12.85 33.35 39.54
CA SER A 575 13.34 33.39 40.93
C SER A 575 12.48 32.56 41.89
N GLU A 576 11.15 32.59 41.72
CA GLU A 576 10.23 31.73 42.49
C GLU A 576 10.45 30.25 42.19
N LEU A 577 10.70 29.90 40.93
CA LEU A 577 11.00 28.52 40.51
C LEU A 577 12.34 28.01 41.08
N SER A 578 13.35 28.87 41.16
CA SER A 578 14.63 28.51 41.80
C SER A 578 14.50 28.32 43.31
N ALA A 579 13.62 29.06 43.98
CA ALA A 579 13.36 28.91 45.41
C ALA A 579 12.65 27.57 45.73
N ILE A 580 11.71 27.16 44.88
CA ILE A 580 11.00 25.87 44.99
C ILE A 580 11.96 24.69 44.75
N LEU A 581 12.89 24.82 43.81
CA LEU A 581 13.91 23.80 43.53
C LEU A 581 14.97 23.70 44.64
N ALA A 582 15.27 24.81 45.34
CA ALA A 582 16.12 24.79 46.53
C ALA A 582 15.46 24.05 47.70
N GLN A 583 14.15 24.17 47.85
CA GLN A 583 13.34 23.51 48.88
C GLN A 583 13.18 22.00 48.64
N LEU A 584 13.22 21.57 47.38
CA LEU A 584 13.19 20.15 46.99
C LEU A 584 14.55 19.44 47.16
N ARG A 585 15.66 20.17 47.21
CA ARG A 585 16.99 19.61 47.52
C ARG A 585 17.18 19.23 48.98
N GLU A 586 16.38 19.78 49.89
CA GLU A 586 16.49 19.55 51.34
C GLU A 586 15.65 18.33 51.80
N GLY A 587 14.88 17.70 50.90
CA GLY A 587 13.85 16.69 51.21
C GLY A 587 14.14 15.20 50.92
N GLY A 588 15.40 14.81 50.65
CA GLY A 588 15.87 13.41 50.82
C GLY A 588 15.18 12.29 50.02
N VAL A 589 15.17 12.36 48.67
CA VAL A 589 14.77 11.22 47.81
C VAL A 589 15.77 11.08 46.65
N VAL A 590 16.93 10.42 46.84
CA VAL A 590 18.02 10.37 45.83
C VAL A 590 18.67 8.98 45.69
N GLU A 591 17.91 7.90 45.63
CA GLU A 591 18.50 6.59 45.22
C GLU A 591 17.94 6.07 43.89
N ASN A 592 16.66 6.26 43.57
CA ASN A 592 16.10 5.81 42.27
C ASN A 592 16.18 6.86 41.14
N ALA A 593 16.40 8.14 41.46
CA ALA A 593 16.56 9.19 40.45
C ALA A 593 17.96 9.17 39.82
N THR A 594 18.98 8.75 40.57
CA THR A 594 20.38 8.70 40.11
C THR A 594 20.58 7.61 39.06
N ALA A 595 19.97 6.44 39.22
CA ALA A 595 20.02 5.36 38.23
C ALA A 595 19.27 5.71 36.92
N ALA A 596 18.16 6.45 37.03
CA ALA A 596 17.42 6.94 35.88
C ALA A 596 18.16 8.08 35.15
N LEU A 597 18.86 8.95 35.88
CA LEU A 597 19.70 10.01 35.32
C LEU A 597 20.98 9.46 34.68
N ASP A 598 21.59 8.42 35.26
CA ASP A 598 22.75 7.76 34.67
C ASP A 598 22.37 7.04 33.36
N SER A 599 21.23 6.33 33.34
CA SER A 599 20.72 5.68 32.12
C SER A 599 20.31 6.70 31.05
N ALA A 600 19.78 7.86 31.45
CA ALA A 600 19.45 8.94 30.52
C ALA A 600 20.70 9.67 30.00
N SER A 601 21.74 9.79 30.82
CA SER A 601 23.03 10.36 30.42
C SER A 601 23.77 9.45 29.45
N GLU A 602 23.77 8.13 29.68
CA GLU A 602 24.41 7.14 28.80
C GLU A 602 23.69 7.06 27.44
N ALA A 603 22.36 7.13 27.43
CA ALA A 603 21.60 7.25 26.19
C ALA A 603 21.90 8.57 25.46
N ALA A 604 21.97 9.70 26.17
CA ALA A 604 22.31 11.00 25.59
C ALA A 604 23.73 11.04 25.02
N ASP A 605 24.71 10.38 25.67
CA ASP A 605 26.08 10.26 25.17
C ASP A 605 26.15 9.40 23.90
N THR A 606 25.39 8.31 23.83
CA THR A 606 25.30 7.46 22.64
C THR A 606 24.66 8.21 21.45
N PHE A 607 23.64 9.04 21.70
CA PHE A 607 23.04 9.91 20.68
C PHE A 607 23.94 11.08 20.28
N ALA A 608 24.70 11.65 21.22
CA ALA A 608 25.70 12.67 20.93
C ALA A 608 26.85 12.11 20.08
N GLU A 609 27.20 10.84 20.27
CA GLU A 609 28.22 10.13 19.50
C GLU A 609 27.75 9.81 18.07
N ALA A 610 26.48 9.42 17.89
CA ALA A 610 25.84 9.30 16.58
C ALA A 610 25.69 10.67 15.86
N GLY A 611 25.45 11.74 16.62
CA GLY A 611 25.36 13.11 16.13
C GLY A 611 26.67 13.66 15.57
N ARG A 612 27.83 13.19 16.07
CA ARG A 612 29.16 13.62 15.60
C ARG A 612 29.50 13.14 14.18
N GLY A 613 28.82 12.11 13.66
CA GLY A 613 29.02 11.60 12.30
C GLY A 613 28.23 12.36 11.21
N LEU A 614 27.23 13.17 11.59
CA LEU A 614 26.41 13.96 10.66
C LEU A 614 27.20 14.99 9.84
N PRO A 615 28.16 15.74 10.41
CA PRO A 615 29.02 16.63 9.65
C PRO A 615 29.84 15.89 8.56
N ASP A 616 30.33 14.69 8.86
CA ASP A 616 31.09 13.86 7.92
C ASP A 616 30.19 13.30 6.82
N LEU A 617 28.99 12.85 7.16
CA LEU A 617 27.95 12.45 6.20
C LEU A 617 27.54 13.60 5.26
N ILE A 618 27.43 14.82 5.79
CA ILE A 618 27.16 16.02 4.99
C ILE A 618 28.36 16.37 4.11
N ALA A 619 29.58 16.19 4.60
CA ALA A 619 30.81 16.41 3.82
C ALA A 619 30.93 15.38 2.69
N ASP A 620 30.59 14.11 2.95
CA ASP A 620 30.59 13.03 1.97
C ASP A 620 29.48 13.23 0.93
N ALA A 621 28.27 13.59 1.34
CA ALA A 621 27.18 13.93 0.43
C ALA A 621 27.55 15.12 -0.48
N ARG A 622 28.21 16.15 0.07
CA ARG A 622 28.72 17.29 -0.72
C ARG A 622 29.82 16.87 -1.71
N ARG A 623 30.68 15.92 -1.33
CA ARG A 623 31.75 15.38 -2.18
C ARG A 623 31.18 14.56 -3.33
N VAL A 624 30.19 13.71 -3.04
CA VAL A 624 29.46 12.92 -4.05
C VAL A 624 28.71 13.85 -5.00
N LEU A 625 28.05 14.89 -4.49
CA LEU A 625 27.37 15.89 -5.31
C LEU A 625 28.32 16.71 -6.18
N SER A 626 29.52 17.06 -5.70
CA SER A 626 30.52 17.77 -6.51
C SER A 626 31.10 16.87 -7.60
N GLN A 627 31.32 15.58 -7.28
CA GLN A 627 31.81 14.60 -8.22
C GLN A 627 30.78 14.29 -9.30
N ALA A 628 29.50 14.13 -8.92
CA ALA A 628 28.39 14.02 -9.87
C ALA A 628 28.28 15.27 -10.77
N ARG A 629 28.48 16.48 -10.22
CA ARG A 629 28.47 17.72 -11.00
C ARG A 629 29.63 17.80 -12.00
N SER A 630 30.82 17.37 -11.60
CA SER A 630 32.01 17.29 -12.46
C SER A 630 31.85 16.27 -13.58
N THR A 631 31.32 15.08 -13.27
CA THR A 631 30.99 14.06 -14.28
C THR A 631 29.94 14.58 -15.25
N LEU A 632 28.92 15.29 -14.78
CA LEU A 632 27.87 15.90 -15.60
C LEU A 632 28.37 17.08 -16.45
N GLU A 633 29.34 17.87 -15.99
CA GLU A 633 30.01 18.89 -16.81
C GLU A 633 30.85 18.27 -17.93
N GLY A 634 31.45 17.10 -17.69
CA GLY A 634 32.07 16.28 -18.74
C GLY A 634 31.07 15.79 -19.80
N TYR A 635 29.83 15.47 -19.40
CA TYR A 635 28.76 15.05 -20.33
C TYR A 635 28.04 16.22 -21.03
N ARG A 636 28.10 17.45 -20.51
CA ARG A 636 27.55 18.65 -21.18
C ARG A 636 28.27 18.99 -22.49
N ALA A 637 29.48 18.49 -22.70
CA ALA A 637 30.25 18.75 -23.91
C ALA A 637 29.84 17.84 -25.09
N ASP A 638 29.09 16.74 -24.88
CA ASP A 638 28.87 15.74 -25.94
C ASP A 638 27.48 15.09 -25.93
N ASN A 639 26.43 15.92 -25.88
CA ASN A 639 25.01 15.63 -26.16
C ASN A 639 24.04 15.62 -24.96
N GLY A 640 23.21 16.68 -24.93
CA GLY A 640 21.82 16.80 -24.48
C GLY A 640 21.27 15.85 -23.41
N LEU A 641 21.39 16.24 -22.12
CA LEU A 641 20.46 15.81 -21.07
C LEU A 641 19.42 16.91 -20.80
N GLY A 642 18.15 16.56 -20.98
CA GLY A 642 16.98 17.44 -21.03
C GLY A 642 16.47 17.96 -19.68
N ARG A 643 15.34 18.67 -19.76
CA ARG A 643 14.62 19.38 -18.68
C ARG A 643 14.36 18.47 -17.46
N ASP A 644 14.09 17.20 -17.69
CA ASP A 644 13.81 16.19 -16.65
C ASP A 644 14.99 15.93 -15.71
N ALA A 645 16.23 16.02 -16.21
CA ALA A 645 17.42 15.93 -15.37
C ALA A 645 17.56 17.17 -14.45
N ARG A 646 17.07 18.35 -14.87
CA ARG A 646 17.05 19.55 -14.02
C ARG A 646 15.95 19.49 -12.98
N ASP A 647 14.80 18.92 -13.32
CA ASP A 647 13.68 18.75 -12.40
C ASP A 647 14.00 17.69 -11.35
N ALA A 648 14.59 16.55 -11.75
CA ALA A 648 15.10 15.54 -10.82
C ALA A 648 16.18 16.11 -9.88
N LEU A 649 17.09 16.94 -10.38
CA LEU A 649 18.10 17.60 -9.55
C LEU A 649 17.49 18.60 -8.57
N THR A 650 16.42 19.29 -8.98
CA THR A 650 15.69 20.24 -8.14
C THR A 650 14.91 19.51 -7.05
N GLU A 651 14.29 18.38 -7.36
CA GLU A 651 13.61 17.53 -6.36
C GLU A 651 14.61 16.89 -5.39
N ILE A 652 15.76 16.41 -5.86
CA ILE A 652 16.83 15.93 -4.98
C ILE A 652 17.32 17.06 -4.05
N GLN A 653 17.42 18.29 -4.56
CA GLN A 653 17.82 19.44 -3.75
C GLN A 653 16.74 19.84 -2.72
N LYS A 654 15.45 19.75 -3.07
CA LYS A 654 14.34 19.95 -2.13
C LYS A 654 14.30 18.86 -1.05
N ALA A 655 14.48 17.60 -1.41
CA ALA A 655 14.57 16.48 -0.48
C ALA A 655 15.74 16.65 0.49
N ALA A 656 16.93 16.98 -0.02
CA ALA A 656 18.09 17.26 0.83
C ALA A 656 17.86 18.43 1.79
N LYS A 657 17.13 19.47 1.35
CA LYS A 657 16.78 20.62 2.20
C LYS A 657 15.72 20.26 3.26
N ALA A 658 14.75 19.41 2.91
CA ALA A 658 13.73 18.91 3.84
C ALA A 658 14.37 18.03 4.93
N VAL A 659 15.25 17.11 4.56
CA VAL A 659 16.01 16.27 5.51
C VAL A 659 16.89 17.12 6.42
N ALA A 660 17.60 18.12 5.87
CA ALA A 660 18.41 19.03 6.67
C ALA A 660 17.58 19.94 7.61
N SER A 661 16.33 20.24 7.23
CA SER A 661 15.38 21.00 8.06
C SER A 661 14.82 20.13 9.18
N LEU A 662 14.49 18.86 8.89
CA LEU A 662 14.05 17.88 9.86
C LEU A 662 15.15 17.59 10.89
N ALA A 663 16.38 17.38 10.44
CA ALA A 663 17.54 17.20 11.32
C ALA A 663 17.72 18.39 12.27
N ARG A 664 17.61 19.63 11.77
CA ARG A 664 17.66 20.84 12.60
C ARG A 664 16.46 21.01 13.52
N ALA A 665 15.28 20.54 13.13
CA ALA A 665 14.09 20.57 13.98
C ALA A 665 14.20 19.58 15.13
N ILE A 666 14.71 18.38 14.87
CA ILE A 666 14.99 17.35 15.87
C ILE A 666 16.12 17.80 16.81
N GLU A 667 17.18 18.43 16.29
CA GLU A 667 18.27 19.00 17.09
C GLU A 667 17.76 20.12 18.03
N ARG A 668 16.78 20.91 17.58
CA ARG A 668 16.22 22.04 18.34
C ARG A 668 15.13 21.61 19.33
N ASN A 669 14.45 20.49 19.10
CA ASN A 669 13.41 19.92 19.96
C ASN A 669 13.43 18.38 19.93
N PRO A 670 14.38 17.74 20.64
CA PRO A 670 14.52 16.27 20.61
C PRO A 670 13.30 15.53 21.19
N ASN A 671 12.51 16.19 22.05
CA ASN A 671 11.28 15.64 22.63
C ASN A 671 10.11 15.48 21.63
N SER A 672 10.21 16.02 20.42
CA SER A 672 9.21 15.82 19.35
C SER A 672 9.09 14.34 18.94
N LEU A 673 10.18 13.57 19.03
CA LEU A 673 10.21 12.15 18.69
C LEU A 673 9.40 11.26 19.66
N LEU A 674 9.29 11.67 20.93
CA LEU A 674 8.52 10.93 21.93
C LEU A 674 7.05 11.35 21.99
N THR A 675 6.75 12.59 21.59
CA THR A 675 5.42 13.17 21.69
C THR A 675 4.64 13.16 20.37
N GLY A 676 5.29 12.77 19.26
CA GLY A 676 4.68 12.61 17.95
C GLY A 676 4.17 13.93 17.33
N ARG A 677 4.67 15.07 17.80
CA ARG A 677 4.25 16.41 17.36
C ARG A 677 5.30 17.13 16.53
#